data_AF-A0A849S1F8-F1
#
_entry.id   AF-A0A849S1F8-F1
#
_cell.length_a   1.000
_cell.length_b   1.000
_cell.length_c   1.000
_cell.angle_alpha   90.00
_cell.angle_beta   90.00
_cell.angle_gamma   90.00
#
_symmetry.space_group_name_H-M   'P 1'
#
loop_
_entity.id
_entity.type
_entity.pdbx_description
1 polymer ?
#
loop_
_entity_poly.entity_id
_entity_poly.type
_entity_poly.pdbx_seq_one_letter_code
_entity_poly.pdbx_strand_id
1 'polypeptide(L)'
;MKITKIGAVLAVIGLIGGGFALPFFTASTNSEELVLGHGNVDALQGVYQQWQNHYQARGGDATQLRLPLAHSRLLSTSASKARGAMTLNLMTGAVTVKASGLEASAYDVWLVDNLDGPNRTVKPEAGDRFFRLGTLAADQHRGELSTSIDAKALAGFNIDMVVMSLAGQSPDQSLVIAGAPDLLQRLYYADKLWAKATLGPLQAVAETTSAFAFLLPKVANAKSNGNDANLAAVMGAEIAEGRRLFTKETFSGNGRTCATCHRLDHNHTIDPKYIARLPPTDPLFVAETNPALKTGFENPKLMRELGLILANIDGFDKPGVMRSVPHTLALAKSIQTEGTVRDDQGVLLKGEFDLDLEFAHALGWSGDGSVGTGSLREFAIGAVVQHFTKSLARKPGADFRLPTDAELNALEAYMLSLGRSDDINLSKMTFTSAIVQRGKVLFDQKNNPVDPVTKKPILGKSANCNGCHSNAGAISSTTRGNPTRDTGVEVMEDQAAVLVDPTTPMDGGIGDEDKLGWCADNDPDTRCNYGEGRFNTPPLIEAADTAPFFHNNSVSTLEEAVAFYNTDAFNNSPGHLTSSKADRTVKISSSQVVAVSLFLRTINALENIRNANKLADQAMALNGSNGRELARLAMEDTEDAIEVLTEGQLIPDQAAVAKLRSAYNYEYSAALSPSTTLRNTLLRKAKALKLEADALMVTRAP
;
A
#
# COMPACT_ATOMS: atom_id res chain seq x y z
N MET A 1 66.34 -0.16 -36.85
CA MET A 1 67.37 -1.16 -37.21
C MET A 1 66.85 -2.56 -36.89
N LYS A 2 66.57 -3.35 -37.95
CA LYS A 2 66.41 -4.83 -38.04
C LYS A 2 65.25 -5.50 -37.25
N ILE A 3 64.14 -5.99 -37.84
CA ILE A 3 63.86 -6.94 -38.97
C ILE A 3 64.17 -8.41 -38.65
N THR A 4 63.11 -9.24 -38.63
CA THR A 4 62.90 -10.55 -39.32
C THR A 4 61.45 -10.98 -39.00
N LYS A 5 60.43 -11.07 -39.87
CA LYS A 5 60.17 -11.65 -41.21
C LYS A 5 60.43 -13.15 -41.33
N ILE A 6 59.36 -13.90 -41.65
CA ILE A 6 59.13 -14.95 -42.68
C ILE A 6 57.78 -15.61 -42.30
N GLY A 7 56.78 -15.89 -43.14
CA GLY A 7 56.64 -15.95 -44.59
C GLY A 7 55.62 -17.06 -44.90
N ALA A 8 54.58 -16.74 -45.66
CA ALA A 8 53.42 -17.56 -45.97
C ALA A 8 53.66 -18.59 -47.09
N VAL A 9 52.81 -19.63 -47.19
CA VAL A 9 52.55 -20.40 -48.43
C VAL A 9 51.06 -20.82 -48.52
N LEU A 10 50.46 -20.57 -49.69
CA LEU A 10 49.13 -20.95 -50.21
C LEU A 10 48.99 -22.49 -50.43
N ALA A 11 47.84 -23.16 -50.59
CA ALA A 11 46.78 -22.94 -51.58
C ALA A 11 45.58 -23.91 -51.42
N VAL A 12 44.36 -23.37 -51.62
CA VAL A 12 43.23 -23.81 -52.49
C VAL A 12 42.67 -25.24 -52.39
N ILE A 13 41.35 -25.35 -52.14
CA ILE A 13 40.29 -25.89 -53.05
C ILE A 13 38.92 -25.63 -52.38
N GLY A 14 38.00 -25.03 -53.13
CA GLY A 14 36.62 -24.78 -52.68
C GLY A 14 35.66 -25.93 -53.01
N LEU A 15 34.51 -25.94 -52.32
CA LEU A 15 33.22 -26.33 -52.88
C LEU A 15 32.06 -25.92 -51.94
N ILE A 16 30.98 -25.56 -52.59
CA ILE A 16 29.75 -24.91 -52.14
C ILE A 16 28.84 -25.88 -51.39
N GLY A 17 28.15 -25.41 -50.34
CA GLY A 17 26.88 -25.99 -49.89
C GLY A 17 26.57 -25.84 -48.40
N GLY A 18 25.51 -25.08 -48.08
CA GLY A 18 24.70 -25.34 -46.88
C GLY A 18 24.51 -24.18 -45.89
N GLY A 19 23.30 -23.59 -45.94
CA GLY A 19 22.54 -23.16 -44.76
C GLY A 19 23.11 -22.06 -43.86
N PHE A 20 22.65 -20.82 -44.05
CA PHE A 20 22.63 -19.83 -42.97
C PHE A 20 21.65 -20.32 -41.88
N ALA A 21 22.17 -20.91 -40.81
CA ALA A 21 21.46 -21.06 -39.54
C ALA A 21 21.74 -19.80 -38.71
N LEU A 22 20.74 -18.93 -38.61
CA LEU A 22 20.68 -17.86 -37.61
C LEU A 22 20.83 -18.48 -36.20
N PRO A 23 21.61 -17.88 -35.28
CA PRO A 23 21.67 -18.35 -33.91
C PRO A 23 20.30 -18.07 -33.28
N PHE A 24 19.49 -19.11 -33.13
CA PHE A 24 18.40 -19.09 -32.17
C PHE A 24 19.02 -18.88 -30.79
N PHE A 25 18.82 -17.69 -30.23
CA PHE A 25 18.90 -17.49 -28.79
C PHE A 25 17.87 -18.42 -28.15
N THR A 26 18.30 -19.61 -27.76
CA THR A 26 17.53 -20.43 -26.84
C THR A 26 17.54 -19.70 -25.50
N ALA A 27 16.44 -18.98 -25.23
CA ALA A 27 16.15 -18.50 -23.89
C ALA A 27 16.24 -19.70 -22.95
N SER A 28 17.24 -19.68 -22.07
CA SER A 28 17.36 -20.62 -20.97
C SER A 28 16.07 -20.49 -20.13
N THR A 29 15.25 -21.53 -20.16
CA THR A 29 14.15 -21.71 -19.22
C THR A 29 14.73 -22.17 -17.88
N ASN A 30 15.49 -21.30 -17.21
CA ASN A 30 15.59 -21.38 -15.76
C ASN A 30 14.27 -20.78 -15.26
N SER A 31 13.47 -21.54 -14.52
CA SER A 31 12.42 -20.92 -13.70
C SER A 31 13.15 -19.93 -12.79
N GLU A 32 13.00 -18.63 -13.02
CA GLU A 32 13.63 -17.62 -12.17
C GLU A 32 13.21 -17.88 -10.72
N GLU A 33 14.20 -17.99 -9.85
CA GLU A 33 13.99 -18.23 -8.43
C GLU A 33 13.24 -17.00 -7.85
N LEU A 34 11.98 -17.19 -7.43
CA LEU A 34 11.14 -16.09 -6.94
C LEU A 34 11.64 -15.56 -5.59
N VAL A 35 12.08 -14.30 -5.55
CA VAL A 35 12.54 -13.64 -4.32
C VAL A 35 11.46 -12.68 -3.83
N LEU A 36 10.73 -13.07 -2.78
CA LEU A 36 9.58 -12.29 -2.30
C LEU A 36 9.95 -11.25 -1.23
N GLY A 37 11.06 -11.42 -0.50
CA GLY A 37 11.40 -10.54 0.62
C GLY A 37 10.30 -10.56 1.69
N HIS A 38 9.85 -9.38 2.11
CA HIS A 38 8.69 -9.24 3.00
C HIS A 38 7.34 -9.61 2.36
N GLY A 39 7.32 -9.90 1.06
CA GLY A 39 6.11 -10.35 0.37
C GLY A 39 5.68 -11.75 0.81
N ASN A 40 4.36 -11.95 0.89
CA ASN A 40 3.77 -13.17 1.44
C ASN A 40 2.59 -13.67 0.58
N VAL A 41 2.79 -14.80 -0.09
CA VAL A 41 1.75 -15.45 -0.91
C VAL A 41 0.51 -15.80 -0.09
N ASP A 42 0.68 -16.38 1.11
CA ASP A 42 -0.44 -16.75 1.98
C ASP A 42 -1.26 -15.53 2.42
N ALA A 43 -0.58 -14.40 2.68
CA ALA A 43 -1.26 -13.15 3.02
C ALA A 43 -2.08 -12.64 1.83
N LEU A 44 -1.48 -12.57 0.63
CA LEU A 44 -2.21 -12.13 -0.57
C LEU A 44 -3.37 -13.07 -0.92
N GLN A 45 -3.19 -14.37 -0.72
CA GLN A 45 -4.26 -15.37 -0.89
C GLN A 45 -5.41 -15.14 0.10
N GLY A 46 -5.10 -14.86 1.37
CA GLY A 46 -6.11 -14.50 2.37
C GLY A 46 -6.86 -13.21 2.01
N VAL A 47 -6.14 -12.20 1.51
CA VAL A 47 -6.73 -10.94 1.02
C VAL A 47 -7.67 -11.19 -0.15
N TYR A 48 -7.24 -11.99 -1.13
CA TYR A 48 -8.05 -12.36 -2.29
C TYR A 48 -9.33 -13.11 -1.87
N GLN A 49 -9.23 -14.06 -0.94
CA GLN A 49 -10.40 -14.80 -0.43
C GLN A 49 -11.39 -13.87 0.29
N GLN A 50 -10.89 -12.96 1.15
CA GLN A 50 -11.73 -11.99 1.85
C GLN A 50 -12.42 -11.04 0.87
N TRP A 51 -11.67 -10.52 -0.09
CA TRP A 51 -12.21 -9.68 -1.16
C TRP A 51 -13.26 -10.43 -1.98
N GLN A 52 -13.01 -11.69 -2.36
CA GLN A 52 -13.94 -12.51 -3.15
C GLN A 52 -15.26 -12.71 -2.41
N ASN A 53 -15.20 -13.07 -1.13
CA ASN A 53 -16.38 -13.24 -0.29
C ASN A 53 -17.20 -11.94 -0.21
N HIS A 54 -16.52 -10.81 -0.01
CA HIS A 54 -17.17 -9.49 0.07
C HIS A 54 -17.77 -9.05 -1.26
N TYR A 55 -17.05 -9.28 -2.36
CA TYR A 55 -17.50 -8.99 -3.71
C TYR A 55 -18.79 -9.74 -4.02
N GLN A 56 -18.82 -11.05 -3.75
CA GLN A 56 -19.98 -11.90 -3.97
C GLN A 56 -21.15 -11.56 -3.05
N ALA A 57 -20.89 -11.26 -1.77
CA ALA A 57 -21.91 -10.85 -0.82
C ALA A 57 -22.63 -9.54 -1.21
N ARG A 58 -21.98 -8.69 -2.02
CA ARG A 58 -22.55 -7.45 -2.56
C ARG A 58 -23.28 -7.63 -3.91
N GLY A 59 -23.55 -8.87 -4.30
CA GLY A 59 -24.15 -9.20 -5.60
C GLY A 59 -23.16 -9.16 -6.76
N GLY A 60 -21.85 -9.12 -6.47
CA GLY A 60 -20.81 -9.33 -7.46
C GLY A 60 -20.93 -10.74 -8.03
N ASP A 61 -21.04 -10.84 -9.35
CA ASP A 61 -21.21 -12.10 -10.06
C ASP A 61 -20.01 -12.34 -10.98
N ALA A 62 -19.65 -13.60 -11.19
CA ALA A 62 -18.69 -14.01 -12.20
C ALA A 62 -19.10 -13.57 -13.61
N THR A 63 -20.38 -13.24 -13.82
CA THR A 63 -20.86 -12.69 -15.10
C THR A 63 -20.88 -11.17 -15.17
N GLN A 64 -20.77 -10.42 -14.06
CA GLN A 64 -20.91 -8.97 -14.07
C GLN A 64 -19.65 -8.27 -13.57
N LEU A 65 -18.91 -7.64 -14.48
CA LEU A 65 -17.81 -6.74 -14.14
C LEU A 65 -18.37 -5.36 -13.80
N ARG A 66 -18.05 -4.83 -12.61
CA ARG A 66 -18.38 -3.45 -12.23
C ARG A 66 -17.11 -2.64 -11.97
N LEU A 67 -16.98 -1.51 -12.64
CA LEU A 67 -15.84 -0.59 -12.52
C LEU A 67 -16.32 0.78 -12.05
N PRO A 68 -15.88 1.29 -10.89
CA PRO A 68 -16.13 2.68 -10.50
C PRO A 68 -15.36 3.62 -11.42
N LEU A 69 -15.94 4.79 -11.72
CA LEU A 69 -15.33 5.83 -12.54
C LEU A 69 -15.23 7.11 -11.71
N ALA A 70 -14.08 7.77 -11.74
CA ALA A 70 -13.85 9.03 -11.06
C ALA A 70 -12.95 9.96 -11.88
N HIS A 71 -13.02 11.24 -11.58
CA HIS A 71 -12.05 12.22 -12.06
C HIS A 71 -10.66 11.88 -11.53
N SER A 72 -9.65 11.94 -12.39
CA SER A 72 -8.26 11.82 -11.97
C SER A 72 -7.54 13.15 -12.03
N ARG A 73 -6.91 13.57 -10.92
CA ARG A 73 -6.12 14.81 -10.87
C ARG A 73 -4.90 14.79 -11.79
N LEU A 74 -4.48 13.60 -12.25
CA LEU A 74 -3.31 13.43 -13.11
C LEU A 74 -3.67 13.00 -14.53
N LEU A 75 -4.65 12.10 -14.69
CA LEU A 75 -4.99 11.55 -15.99
C LEU A 75 -6.09 12.35 -16.71
N SER A 76 -6.97 13.04 -15.97
CA SER A 76 -8.05 13.82 -16.59
C SER A 76 -7.49 15.08 -17.27
N THR A 77 -8.01 15.37 -18.46
CA THR A 77 -7.65 16.55 -19.25
C THR A 77 -8.33 17.83 -18.75
N SER A 78 -9.35 17.70 -17.92
CA SER A 78 -10.14 18.80 -17.36
C SER A 78 -10.63 18.44 -15.96
N ALA A 79 -10.61 19.42 -15.05
CA ALA A 79 -11.17 19.26 -13.71
C ALA A 79 -12.65 18.86 -13.78
N SER A 80 -13.07 17.92 -12.93
CA SER A 80 -14.45 17.48 -12.88
C SER A 80 -14.82 16.96 -11.49
N LYS A 81 -16.07 17.17 -11.10
CA LYS A 81 -16.68 16.53 -9.92
C LYS A 81 -17.42 15.25 -10.29
N ALA A 82 -17.31 14.82 -11.55
CA ALA A 82 -18.07 13.68 -12.04
C ALA A 82 -17.57 12.37 -11.41
N ARG A 83 -18.52 11.49 -11.12
CA ARG A 83 -18.31 10.14 -10.62
C ARG A 83 -19.34 9.21 -11.23
N GLY A 84 -18.99 7.96 -11.41
CA GLY A 84 -19.88 6.99 -12.05
C GLY A 84 -19.47 5.55 -11.83
N ALA A 85 -20.11 4.66 -12.58
CA ALA A 85 -19.70 3.28 -12.70
C ALA A 85 -20.12 2.71 -14.06
N MET A 86 -19.30 1.82 -14.59
CA MET A 86 -19.69 0.90 -15.66
C MET A 86 -20.03 -0.47 -15.07
N THR A 87 -21.08 -1.09 -15.58
CA THR A 87 -21.35 -2.52 -15.43
C THR A 87 -21.32 -3.18 -16.81
N LEU A 88 -20.56 -4.27 -16.94
CA LEU A 88 -20.48 -5.10 -18.15
C LEU A 88 -20.88 -6.54 -17.79
N ASN A 89 -21.89 -7.07 -18.48
CA ASN A 89 -22.23 -8.48 -18.42
C ASN A 89 -21.33 -9.28 -19.39
N LEU A 90 -20.43 -10.09 -18.85
CA LEU A 90 -19.47 -10.91 -19.59
C LEU A 90 -20.10 -12.10 -20.33
N MET A 91 -21.39 -12.39 -20.11
CA MET A 91 -22.12 -13.43 -20.85
C MET A 91 -22.88 -12.86 -22.03
N THR A 92 -23.57 -11.73 -21.84
CA THR A 92 -24.46 -11.16 -22.85
C THR A 92 -23.84 -10.01 -23.62
N GLY A 93 -22.76 -9.40 -23.11
CA GLY A 93 -22.17 -8.18 -23.64
C GLY A 93 -22.96 -6.91 -23.27
N ALA A 94 -23.99 -7.00 -22.43
CA ALA A 94 -24.77 -5.84 -22.01
C ALA A 94 -23.91 -4.90 -21.15
N VAL A 95 -23.89 -3.62 -21.50
CA VAL A 95 -23.13 -2.57 -20.82
C VAL A 95 -24.08 -1.47 -20.35
N THR A 96 -23.92 -1.06 -19.09
CA THR A 96 -24.56 0.14 -18.55
C THR A 96 -23.51 1.04 -17.92
N VAL A 97 -23.50 2.31 -18.28
CA VAL A 97 -22.66 3.34 -17.66
C VAL A 97 -23.57 4.40 -17.07
N LYS A 98 -23.37 4.71 -15.79
CA LYS A 98 -24.09 5.78 -15.08
C LYS A 98 -23.10 6.72 -14.46
N ALA A 99 -23.31 8.01 -14.63
CA ALA A 99 -22.48 9.04 -14.04
C ALA A 99 -23.31 10.21 -13.53
N SER A 100 -22.80 10.88 -12.51
CA SER A 100 -23.36 12.07 -11.88
C SER A 100 -22.25 13.11 -11.67
N GLY A 101 -22.61 14.39 -11.48
CA GLY A 101 -21.64 15.48 -11.37
C GLY A 101 -21.04 15.92 -12.70
N LEU A 102 -21.65 15.52 -13.82
CA LEU A 102 -21.25 15.94 -15.16
C LEU A 102 -21.71 17.36 -15.46
N GLU A 103 -21.00 18.06 -16.34
CA GLU A 103 -21.50 19.31 -16.93
C GLU A 103 -22.54 18.99 -18.01
N ALA A 104 -23.38 19.98 -18.35
CA ALA A 104 -24.40 19.84 -19.39
C ALA A 104 -23.74 19.75 -20.78
N SER A 105 -23.34 18.54 -21.18
CA SER A 105 -22.63 18.24 -22.41
C SER A 105 -22.89 16.79 -22.86
N ALA A 106 -22.32 16.42 -24.00
CA ALA A 106 -22.28 15.05 -24.49
C ALA A 106 -20.89 14.46 -24.26
N TYR A 107 -20.86 13.20 -23.81
CA TYR A 107 -19.64 12.47 -23.49
C TYR A 107 -19.61 11.15 -24.26
N ASP A 108 -18.47 10.80 -24.84
CA ASP A 108 -18.28 9.48 -25.42
C ASP A 108 -17.67 8.53 -24.39
N VAL A 109 -18.22 7.31 -24.33
CA VAL A 109 -17.76 6.26 -23.43
C VAL A 109 -16.93 5.25 -24.22
N TRP A 110 -15.75 4.91 -23.71
CA TRP A 110 -14.77 4.07 -24.37
C TRP A 110 -14.30 2.92 -23.47
N LEU A 111 -14.08 1.75 -24.06
CA LEU A 111 -13.17 0.76 -23.53
C LEU A 111 -11.76 1.05 -24.06
N VAL A 112 -10.76 0.88 -23.22
CA VAL A 112 -9.35 1.13 -23.54
C VAL A 112 -8.51 -0.11 -23.23
N ASP A 113 -7.66 -0.48 -24.18
CA ASP A 113 -6.63 -1.53 -24.12
C ASP A 113 -5.28 -0.84 -24.32
N ASN A 114 -4.54 -0.69 -23.22
CA ASN A 114 -3.25 -0.02 -23.20
C ASN A 114 -2.19 -1.05 -23.66
N LEU A 115 -1.68 -0.91 -24.89
CA LEU A 115 -0.78 -1.94 -25.44
C LEU A 115 0.66 -1.69 -25.02
N ASP A 116 1.45 -2.75 -24.80
CA ASP A 116 2.88 -2.61 -24.49
C ASP A 116 3.69 -1.92 -25.61
N GLY A 117 4.67 -1.10 -25.22
CA GLY A 117 5.59 -0.45 -26.14
C GLY A 117 6.33 0.77 -25.56
N PRO A 118 7.27 1.36 -26.33
CA PRO A 118 7.96 2.57 -25.90
C PRO A 118 6.97 3.74 -25.81
N ASN A 119 6.87 4.36 -24.62
CA ASN A 119 5.84 5.36 -24.28
C ASN A 119 4.41 4.79 -24.33
N ARG A 120 4.22 3.60 -23.77
CA ARG A 120 2.90 3.02 -23.50
C ARG A 120 2.77 2.78 -22.01
N THR A 121 1.85 3.47 -21.38
CA THR A 121 1.69 3.55 -19.92
C THR A 121 0.24 3.29 -19.53
N VAL A 122 -0.10 3.45 -18.26
CA VAL A 122 -1.51 3.41 -17.80
C VAL A 122 -2.36 4.55 -18.39
N LYS A 123 -1.74 5.61 -18.91
CA LYS A 123 -2.45 6.71 -19.58
C LYS A 123 -2.82 6.28 -21.01
N PRO A 124 -4.06 6.52 -21.49
CA PRO A 124 -4.41 6.31 -22.88
C PRO A 124 -3.53 7.16 -23.82
N GLU A 125 -2.88 6.50 -24.77
CA GLU A 125 -1.90 7.10 -25.69
C GLU A 125 -2.21 6.77 -27.15
N ALA A 126 -1.68 7.60 -28.06
CA ALA A 126 -1.85 7.38 -29.48
C ALA A 126 -1.24 6.02 -29.90
N GLY A 127 -2.08 5.16 -30.48
CA GLY A 127 -1.72 3.80 -30.90
C GLY A 127 -2.24 2.71 -29.97
N ASP A 128 -2.81 3.04 -28.82
CA ASP A 128 -3.64 2.12 -28.02
C ASP A 128 -4.94 1.80 -28.78
N ARG A 129 -5.64 0.76 -28.31
CA ARG A 129 -6.92 0.38 -28.93
C ARG A 129 -8.05 0.99 -28.12
N PHE A 130 -8.85 1.81 -28.78
CA PHE A 130 -10.04 2.42 -28.21
C PHE A 130 -11.29 1.85 -28.87
N PHE A 131 -12.23 1.38 -28.07
CA PHE A 131 -13.52 0.90 -28.55
C PHE A 131 -14.65 1.77 -28.00
N ARG A 132 -15.32 2.52 -28.89
CA ARG A 132 -16.42 3.41 -28.52
C ARG A 132 -17.68 2.61 -28.22
N LEU A 133 -18.19 2.72 -27.01
CA LEU A 133 -19.45 2.10 -26.58
C LEU A 133 -20.67 2.91 -27.01
N GLY A 134 -20.54 4.24 -27.06
CA GLY A 134 -21.61 5.14 -27.44
C GLY A 134 -21.45 6.53 -26.81
N THR A 135 -22.44 7.38 -27.04
CA THR A 135 -22.51 8.73 -26.45
C THR A 135 -23.54 8.75 -25.33
N LEU A 136 -23.14 9.33 -24.20
CA LEU A 136 -23.95 9.62 -23.04
C LEU A 136 -24.22 11.13 -23.02
N ALA A 137 -25.50 11.51 -23.11
CA ALA A 137 -25.92 12.89 -22.89
C ALA A 137 -26.12 13.12 -21.39
N ALA A 138 -25.54 14.19 -20.85
CA ALA A 138 -25.73 14.58 -19.47
C ALA A 138 -26.84 15.64 -19.36
N ASP A 139 -27.89 15.33 -18.60
CA ASP A 139 -28.96 16.25 -18.22
C ASP A 139 -29.06 16.32 -16.68
N GLN A 140 -29.29 17.50 -16.12
CA GLN A 140 -29.34 17.74 -14.67
C GLN A 140 -28.14 17.13 -13.91
N HIS A 141 -26.94 17.27 -14.47
CA HIS A 141 -25.69 16.71 -13.94
C HIS A 141 -25.64 15.17 -13.87
N ARG A 142 -26.51 14.45 -14.57
CA ARG A 142 -26.54 12.99 -14.60
C ARG A 142 -26.63 12.48 -16.04
N GLY A 143 -26.10 11.29 -16.28
CA GLY A 143 -26.32 10.62 -17.55
C GLY A 143 -26.20 9.12 -17.42
N GLU A 144 -26.84 8.44 -18.36
CA GLU A 144 -26.87 6.99 -18.45
C GLU A 144 -26.73 6.56 -19.91
N LEU A 145 -25.87 5.57 -20.14
CA LEU A 145 -25.73 4.88 -21.41
C LEU A 145 -26.04 3.40 -21.16
N SER A 146 -26.96 2.83 -21.93
CA SER A 146 -27.20 1.39 -21.97
C SER A 146 -26.99 0.89 -23.40
N THR A 147 -26.10 -0.07 -23.59
CA THR A 147 -25.71 -0.61 -24.90
C THR A 147 -25.33 -2.09 -24.78
N SER A 148 -24.92 -2.72 -25.87
CA SER A 148 -24.34 -4.05 -25.87
C SER A 148 -23.15 -4.10 -26.82
N ILE A 149 -22.12 -4.86 -26.45
CA ILE A 149 -20.96 -5.14 -27.30
C ILE A 149 -21.11 -6.49 -27.99
N ASP A 150 -20.50 -6.64 -29.17
CA ASP A 150 -20.34 -7.92 -29.85
C ASP A 150 -18.95 -8.49 -29.55
N ALA A 151 -18.88 -9.74 -29.10
CA ALA A 151 -17.64 -10.41 -28.73
C ALA A 151 -16.65 -10.45 -29.89
N LYS A 152 -17.13 -10.60 -31.13
CA LYS A 152 -16.26 -10.63 -32.31
C LYS A 152 -15.58 -9.29 -32.56
N ALA A 153 -16.26 -8.18 -32.26
CA ALA A 153 -15.74 -6.84 -32.48
C ALA A 153 -14.56 -6.51 -31.56
N LEU A 154 -14.44 -7.22 -30.44
CA LEU A 154 -13.38 -7.02 -29.47
C LEU A 154 -12.34 -8.13 -29.45
N ALA A 155 -12.34 -9.09 -30.40
CA ALA A 155 -11.40 -10.20 -30.37
C ALA A 155 -9.93 -9.75 -30.12
N GLY A 156 -9.32 -10.32 -29.07
CA GLY A 156 -7.96 -9.99 -28.63
C GLY A 156 -7.79 -8.63 -27.95
N PHE A 157 -8.87 -7.97 -27.54
CA PHE A 157 -8.87 -6.73 -26.76
C PHE A 157 -8.87 -7.05 -25.26
N ASN A 158 -8.10 -6.32 -24.46
CA ASN A 158 -8.17 -6.38 -22.99
C ASN A 158 -8.68 -5.04 -22.43
N ILE A 159 -9.63 -5.07 -21.50
CA ILE A 159 -10.14 -3.89 -20.82
C ILE A 159 -9.18 -3.56 -19.68
N ASP A 160 -8.26 -2.63 -19.95
CA ASP A 160 -7.43 -2.03 -18.91
C ASP A 160 -8.11 -0.84 -18.27
N MET A 161 -8.91 -0.10 -19.03
CA MET A 161 -9.60 1.09 -18.52
C MET A 161 -10.93 1.33 -19.25
N VAL A 162 -11.84 1.99 -18.56
CA VAL A 162 -13.02 2.63 -19.13
C VAL A 162 -12.83 4.14 -19.01
N VAL A 163 -13.04 4.85 -20.11
CA VAL A 163 -12.86 6.31 -20.18
C VAL A 163 -14.15 6.98 -20.64
N MET A 164 -14.52 8.08 -19.99
CA MET A 164 -15.45 9.06 -20.55
C MET A 164 -14.67 10.27 -21.05
N SER A 165 -14.82 10.60 -22.34
CA SER A 165 -14.24 11.76 -22.99
C SER A 165 -15.31 12.77 -23.39
N LEU A 166 -14.93 13.99 -23.75
CA LEU A 166 -15.85 14.89 -24.46
C LEU A 166 -16.27 14.27 -25.80
N ALA A 167 -17.54 14.40 -26.18
CA ALA A 167 -18.06 13.78 -27.40
C ALA A 167 -17.23 14.19 -28.63
N GLY A 168 -16.90 13.19 -29.46
CA GLY A 168 -16.08 13.38 -30.67
C GLY A 168 -14.56 13.42 -30.44
N GLN A 169 -14.09 13.34 -29.18
CA GLN A 169 -12.66 13.26 -28.85
C GLN A 169 -12.32 11.86 -28.34
N SER A 170 -11.19 11.31 -28.78
CA SER A 170 -10.71 10.00 -28.33
C SER A 170 -10.04 10.07 -26.94
N PRO A 171 -9.88 8.94 -26.23
CA PRO A 171 -9.29 8.89 -24.89
C PRO A 171 -7.89 9.52 -24.75
N ASP A 172 -7.07 9.47 -25.79
CA ASP A 172 -5.74 10.11 -25.84
C ASP A 172 -5.80 11.65 -25.98
N GLN A 173 -6.95 12.18 -26.39
CA GLN A 173 -7.21 13.61 -26.58
C GLN A 173 -7.99 14.21 -25.40
N SER A 174 -8.94 13.46 -24.85
CA SER A 174 -9.82 13.90 -23.76
C SER A 174 -10.12 12.75 -22.79
N LEU A 175 -9.91 13.00 -21.50
CA LEU A 175 -10.28 12.12 -20.40
C LEU A 175 -10.94 12.96 -19.31
N VAL A 176 -12.21 12.68 -19.00
CA VAL A 176 -12.97 13.40 -17.96
C VAL A 176 -13.01 12.58 -16.68
N ILE A 177 -13.51 11.35 -16.77
CA ILE A 177 -13.48 10.36 -15.69
C ILE A 177 -13.06 9.00 -16.24
N ALA A 178 -12.40 8.21 -15.41
CA ALA A 178 -11.93 6.88 -15.77
C ALA A 178 -11.98 5.91 -14.59
N GLY A 179 -11.85 4.63 -14.90
CA GLY A 179 -11.70 3.56 -13.93
C GLY A 179 -11.13 2.30 -14.55
N ALA A 180 -10.44 1.50 -13.74
CA ALA A 180 -9.72 0.30 -14.16
C ALA A 180 -9.98 -0.85 -13.19
N PRO A 181 -9.96 -2.13 -13.65
CA PRO A 181 -10.01 -3.26 -12.74
C PRO A 181 -8.72 -3.35 -11.92
N ASP A 182 -8.87 -3.52 -10.60
CA ASP A 182 -7.77 -3.75 -9.67
C ASP A 182 -7.19 -5.18 -9.80
N LEU A 183 -6.09 -5.46 -9.10
CA LEU A 183 -5.47 -6.79 -9.09
C LEU A 183 -6.46 -7.90 -8.69
N LEU A 184 -7.26 -7.69 -7.64
CA LEU A 184 -8.12 -8.74 -7.09
C LEU A 184 -9.28 -9.05 -8.02
N GLN A 185 -9.84 -8.05 -8.70
CA GLN A 185 -10.78 -8.21 -9.81
C GLN A 185 -10.14 -9.00 -10.95
N ARG A 186 -8.92 -8.62 -11.38
CA ARG A 186 -8.19 -9.33 -12.45
C ARG A 186 -7.95 -10.79 -12.09
N LEU A 187 -7.51 -11.09 -10.86
CA LEU A 187 -7.33 -12.45 -10.36
C LEU A 187 -8.66 -13.22 -10.31
N TYR A 188 -9.72 -12.59 -9.81
CA TYR A 188 -11.04 -13.22 -9.69
C TYR A 188 -11.58 -13.68 -11.02
N TYR A 189 -11.61 -12.77 -11.98
CA TYR A 189 -12.11 -13.13 -13.29
C TYR A 189 -11.17 -14.07 -14.00
N ALA A 190 -9.84 -13.94 -13.85
CA ALA A 190 -8.87 -14.88 -14.40
C ALA A 190 -9.03 -16.31 -13.86
N ASP A 191 -9.38 -16.47 -12.58
CA ASP A 191 -9.62 -17.75 -11.92
C ASP A 191 -10.96 -18.39 -12.34
N LYS A 192 -11.99 -17.58 -12.61
CA LYS A 192 -13.31 -18.07 -13.07
C LYS A 192 -13.34 -18.44 -14.56
N LEU A 193 -12.22 -18.35 -15.26
CA LEU A 193 -12.06 -18.73 -16.66
C LEU A 193 -12.02 -20.26 -16.84
N TRP A 194 -13.21 -20.89 -16.89
CA TRP A 194 -13.52 -22.11 -17.67
C TRP A 194 -12.83 -23.45 -17.31
N ALA A 195 -12.29 -23.60 -16.10
CA ALA A 195 -11.69 -24.84 -15.57
C ALA A 195 -12.64 -26.05 -15.32
N LYS A 196 -13.80 -26.14 -15.98
CA LYS A 196 -14.68 -27.34 -15.91
C LYS A 196 -15.05 -27.98 -17.25
N ALA A 197 -14.54 -27.48 -18.38
CA ALA A 197 -14.99 -27.95 -19.70
C ALA A 197 -14.19 -29.11 -20.32
N THR A 198 -13.18 -29.69 -19.66
CA THR A 198 -12.29 -30.70 -20.30
C THR A 198 -11.96 -31.92 -19.46
N LEU A 199 -12.93 -32.51 -18.74
CA LEU A 199 -12.78 -33.85 -18.17
C LEU A 199 -14.04 -34.71 -18.38
N GLY A 200 -14.05 -35.50 -19.46
CA GLY A 200 -14.97 -36.62 -19.66
C GLY A 200 -15.26 -36.92 -21.14
N PRO A 201 -15.40 -38.20 -21.56
CA PRO A 201 -15.73 -38.53 -22.93
C PRO A 201 -17.21 -38.22 -23.22
N LEU A 202 -17.42 -37.34 -24.20
CA LEU A 202 -18.60 -37.14 -25.04
C LEU A 202 -19.95 -37.65 -24.48
N GLN A 203 -20.61 -36.79 -23.70
CA GLN A 203 -22.07 -36.68 -23.74
C GLN A 203 -22.47 -35.22 -23.47
N ALA A 204 -23.31 -34.70 -24.36
CA ALA A 204 -23.61 -33.30 -24.54
C ALA A 204 -24.13 -32.61 -23.27
N VAL A 205 -23.34 -31.68 -22.73
CA VAL A 205 -23.82 -30.53 -21.98
C VAL A 205 -23.32 -29.30 -22.72
N ALA A 206 -24.26 -28.44 -23.12
CA ALA A 206 -24.00 -27.27 -23.95
C ALA A 206 -22.87 -26.41 -23.36
N GLU A 207 -21.88 -26.14 -24.22
CA GLU A 207 -20.76 -25.24 -24.00
C GLU A 207 -21.27 -23.83 -23.66
N THR A 208 -21.19 -23.42 -22.40
CA THR A 208 -21.36 -22.01 -21.99
C THR A 208 -20.00 -21.45 -21.58
N THR A 209 -19.08 -21.36 -22.53
CA THR A 209 -17.93 -20.46 -22.40
C THR A 209 -18.45 -19.02 -22.43
N SER A 210 -18.05 -18.20 -21.46
CA SER A 210 -18.39 -16.77 -21.47
C SER A 210 -17.85 -16.13 -22.74
N ALA A 211 -18.73 -15.55 -23.57
CA ALA A 211 -18.36 -15.01 -24.88
C ALA A 211 -17.36 -13.84 -24.78
N PHE A 212 -17.29 -13.16 -23.63
CA PHE A 212 -16.46 -11.97 -23.40
C PHE A 212 -15.37 -12.16 -22.34
N ALA A 213 -15.14 -13.39 -21.90
CA ALA A 213 -14.17 -13.71 -20.84
C ALA A 213 -12.72 -13.32 -21.20
N PHE A 214 -12.42 -13.25 -22.50
CA PHE A 214 -11.11 -12.83 -23.02
C PHE A 214 -10.83 -11.33 -22.82
N LEU A 215 -11.86 -10.52 -22.51
CA LEU A 215 -11.73 -9.07 -22.35
C LEU A 215 -11.00 -8.67 -21.08
N LEU A 216 -10.78 -9.59 -20.14
CA LEU A 216 -10.14 -9.23 -18.87
C LEU A 216 -8.64 -9.52 -18.96
N PRO A 217 -7.79 -8.50 -18.73
CA PRO A 217 -6.35 -8.67 -18.83
C PRO A 217 -5.89 -9.79 -17.88
N LYS A 218 -5.14 -10.74 -18.41
CA LYS A 218 -4.47 -11.73 -17.57
C LYS A 218 -3.30 -11.03 -16.87
N VAL A 219 -3.11 -11.31 -15.59
CA VAL A 219 -1.88 -10.92 -14.89
C VAL A 219 -0.68 -11.51 -15.64
N ALA A 220 0.40 -10.74 -15.79
CA ALA A 220 1.49 -10.99 -16.74
C ALA A 220 2.13 -12.38 -16.56
N ASN A 221 2.00 -12.97 -15.37
CA ASN A 221 2.56 -14.27 -15.00
C ASN A 221 1.58 -15.46 -15.04
N ALA A 222 0.33 -15.27 -15.46
CA ALA A 222 -0.67 -16.35 -15.58
C ALA A 222 -0.45 -17.24 -16.83
N LYS A 223 0.64 -18.00 -16.87
CA LYS A 223 0.78 -19.11 -17.84
C LYS A 223 -0.11 -20.27 -17.41
N SER A 224 -1.08 -20.64 -18.27
CA SER A 224 -2.03 -21.70 -18.00
C SER A 224 -1.37 -23.08 -18.04
N ASN A 225 -1.04 -23.65 -16.88
CA ASN A 225 -1.04 -25.09 -16.68
C ASN A 225 -1.94 -25.36 -15.47
N GLY A 226 -3.06 -26.06 -15.71
CA GLY A 226 -4.16 -26.17 -14.76
C GLY A 226 -3.77 -26.78 -13.41
N ASN A 227 -4.25 -26.15 -12.34
CA ASN A 227 -4.53 -26.62 -10.97
C ASN A 227 -4.50 -25.40 -10.02
N ASP A 228 -5.10 -25.47 -8.83
CA ASP A 228 -5.01 -24.43 -7.77
C ASP A 228 -3.55 -24.09 -7.39
N ALA A 229 -2.59 -24.98 -7.72
CA ALA A 229 -1.16 -24.72 -7.68
C ALA A 229 -0.69 -23.57 -8.61
N ASN A 230 -1.53 -23.13 -9.55
CA ASN A 230 -1.24 -22.05 -10.48
C ASN A 230 -1.51 -20.67 -9.85
N LEU A 231 -2.57 -20.49 -9.04
CA LEU A 231 -2.86 -19.17 -8.47
C LEU A 231 -1.79 -18.72 -7.47
N ALA A 232 -1.34 -19.62 -6.58
CA ALA A 232 -0.25 -19.32 -5.66
C ALA A 232 1.08 -19.03 -6.40
N ALA A 233 1.35 -19.74 -7.50
CA ALA A 233 2.52 -19.47 -8.34
C ALA A 233 2.43 -18.12 -9.06
N VAL A 234 1.26 -17.78 -9.58
CA VAL A 234 0.97 -16.47 -10.18
C VAL A 234 1.13 -15.35 -9.16
N MET A 235 0.51 -15.49 -7.98
CA MET A 235 0.67 -14.54 -6.88
C MET A 235 2.14 -14.39 -6.48
N GLY A 236 2.88 -15.49 -6.35
CA GLY A 236 4.31 -15.46 -6.05
C GLY A 236 5.12 -14.70 -7.12
N ALA A 237 4.80 -14.89 -8.39
CA ALA A 237 5.47 -14.19 -9.48
C ALA A 237 5.13 -12.69 -9.52
N GLU A 238 3.85 -12.32 -9.32
CA GLU A 238 3.44 -10.91 -9.22
C GLU A 238 4.06 -10.22 -7.99
N ILE A 239 4.15 -10.90 -6.85
CA ILE A 239 4.82 -10.38 -5.64
C ILE A 239 6.33 -10.18 -5.92
N ALA A 240 6.99 -11.14 -6.57
CA ALA A 240 8.41 -11.04 -6.90
C ALA A 240 8.70 -9.88 -7.87
N GLU A 241 7.87 -9.71 -8.91
CA GLU A 241 7.98 -8.60 -9.84
C GLU A 241 7.66 -7.26 -9.17
N GLY A 242 6.63 -7.21 -8.33
CA GLY A 242 6.28 -6.04 -7.55
C GLY A 242 7.41 -5.62 -6.62
N ARG A 243 8.08 -6.57 -5.95
CA ARG A 243 9.28 -6.30 -5.16
C ARG A 243 10.41 -5.74 -6.03
N ARG A 244 10.66 -6.31 -7.21
CA ARG A 244 11.69 -5.82 -8.13
C ARG A 244 11.41 -4.37 -8.53
N LEU A 245 10.17 -4.07 -8.90
CA LEU A 245 9.74 -2.71 -9.23
C LEU A 245 9.91 -1.77 -8.04
N PHE A 246 9.41 -2.15 -6.87
CA PHE A 246 9.49 -1.37 -5.64
C PHE A 246 10.92 -0.99 -5.25
N THR A 247 11.88 -1.89 -5.50
CA THR A 247 13.29 -1.72 -5.08
C THR A 247 14.21 -1.19 -6.17
N LYS A 248 13.90 -1.41 -7.45
CA LYS A 248 14.82 -1.15 -8.57
C LYS A 248 14.25 -0.25 -9.67
N GLU A 249 12.93 -0.14 -9.79
CA GLU A 249 12.35 0.66 -10.87
C GLU A 249 12.38 2.14 -10.51
N THR A 250 13.00 2.93 -11.39
CA THR A 250 13.13 4.38 -11.24
C THR A 250 12.13 5.14 -12.11
N PHE A 251 11.34 4.42 -12.91
CA PHE A 251 10.38 4.95 -13.86
C PHE A 251 11.00 6.04 -14.75
N SER A 252 12.25 5.85 -15.16
CA SER A 252 13.03 6.84 -15.92
C SER A 252 13.09 8.23 -15.27
N GLY A 253 12.97 8.30 -13.95
CA GLY A 253 12.88 9.51 -13.14
C GLY A 253 14.22 10.01 -12.62
N ASN A 254 14.19 10.63 -11.44
CA ASN A 254 15.32 11.26 -10.75
C ASN A 254 16.25 10.28 -10.00
N GLY A 255 16.03 8.97 -10.15
CA GLY A 255 16.82 7.92 -9.51
C GLY A 255 16.22 7.39 -8.20
N ARG A 256 15.17 8.01 -7.64
CA ARG A 256 14.40 7.42 -6.54
C ARG A 256 13.67 6.15 -7.00
N THR A 257 13.42 5.27 -6.03
CA THR A 257 12.55 4.09 -6.11
C THR A 257 11.57 4.14 -4.92
N CYS A 258 10.56 3.27 -4.87
CA CYS A 258 9.65 3.21 -3.71
C CYS A 258 10.45 2.91 -2.41
N ALA A 259 11.45 2.04 -2.52
CA ALA A 259 12.38 1.71 -1.44
C ALA A 259 13.36 2.85 -1.07
N THR A 260 13.25 4.05 -1.66
CA THR A 260 13.99 5.23 -1.18
C THR A 260 13.42 5.78 0.12
N CYS A 261 12.09 5.69 0.29
CA CYS A 261 11.41 6.13 1.51
C CYS A 261 10.82 4.96 2.29
N HIS A 262 10.50 3.84 1.62
CA HIS A 262 9.96 2.64 2.27
C HIS A 262 11.02 1.54 2.33
N ARG A 263 11.99 1.69 3.23
CA ARG A 263 13.20 0.85 3.27
C ARG A 263 12.87 -0.57 3.74
N LEU A 264 13.28 -1.58 2.97
CA LEU A 264 13.02 -2.97 3.32
C LEU A 264 13.69 -3.34 4.65
N ASP A 265 14.91 -2.86 4.88
CA ASP A 265 15.68 -3.12 6.11
C ASP A 265 15.39 -2.11 7.23
N HIS A 266 14.21 -1.47 7.19
CA HIS A 266 13.78 -0.50 8.20
C HIS A 266 12.24 -0.40 8.21
N ASN A 267 11.56 -1.54 8.39
CA ASN A 267 10.10 -1.67 8.46
C ASN A 267 9.30 -0.91 7.40
N HIS A 268 9.83 -0.81 6.18
CA HIS A 268 9.19 -0.08 5.08
C HIS A 268 8.89 1.39 5.40
N THR A 269 9.74 2.03 6.21
CA THR A 269 9.69 3.46 6.55
C THR A 269 11.11 4.06 6.62
N ILE A 270 11.22 5.31 7.07
CA ILE A 270 12.46 6.04 7.35
C ILE A 270 12.26 6.92 8.60
N ASP A 271 13.35 7.14 9.32
CA ASP A 271 13.42 8.09 10.45
C ASP A 271 14.72 8.93 10.36
N PRO A 272 14.85 10.01 11.15
CA PRO A 272 16.04 10.86 11.14
C PRO A 272 17.37 10.12 11.39
N LYS A 273 17.41 9.13 12.29
CA LYS A 273 18.60 8.33 12.58
C LYS A 273 18.95 7.44 11.38
N TYR A 274 17.97 6.85 10.71
CA TYR A 274 18.19 6.12 9.47
C TYR A 274 18.74 7.04 8.38
N ILE A 275 18.10 8.19 8.16
CA ILE A 275 18.50 9.19 7.15
C ILE A 275 19.94 9.68 7.38
N ALA A 276 20.34 9.91 8.64
CA ALA A 276 21.68 10.37 8.99
C ALA A 276 22.80 9.37 8.62
N ARG A 277 22.47 8.08 8.47
CA ARG A 277 23.42 7.02 8.07
C ARG A 277 23.58 6.88 6.57
N LEU A 278 22.67 7.45 5.77
CA LEU A 278 22.68 7.31 4.32
C LEU A 278 23.86 8.07 3.69
N PRO A 279 24.45 7.53 2.61
CA PRO A 279 25.51 8.22 1.89
C PRO A 279 24.95 9.49 1.24
N PRO A 280 25.74 10.58 1.08
CA PRO A 280 25.29 11.80 0.41
C PRO A 280 24.81 11.60 -1.04
N THR A 281 25.15 10.47 -1.66
CA THR A 281 24.72 10.09 -3.01
C THR A 281 23.39 9.32 -3.03
N ASP A 282 22.77 9.04 -1.88
CA ASP A 282 21.48 8.36 -1.83
C ASP A 282 20.40 9.18 -2.57
N PRO A 283 19.56 8.56 -3.43
CA PRO A 283 18.50 9.27 -4.15
C PRO A 283 17.49 10.02 -3.27
N LEU A 284 17.40 9.70 -1.97
CA LEU A 284 16.63 10.51 -1.03
C LEU A 284 17.08 11.97 -1.05
N PHE A 285 18.38 12.23 -1.26
CA PHE A 285 18.98 13.57 -1.26
C PHE A 285 19.02 14.23 -2.64
N VAL A 286 18.25 13.74 -3.62
CA VAL A 286 18.28 14.28 -5.00
C VAL A 286 17.94 15.78 -5.07
N ALA A 287 17.12 16.31 -4.16
CA ALA A 287 16.83 17.74 -4.06
C ALA A 287 18.06 18.59 -3.76
N GLU A 288 19.04 18.03 -3.04
CA GLU A 288 20.28 18.73 -2.67
C GLU A 288 21.28 18.79 -3.82
N THR A 289 21.15 17.88 -4.79
CA THR A 289 22.15 17.67 -5.86
C THR A 289 21.64 18.03 -7.26
N ASN A 290 20.33 17.97 -7.51
CA ASN A 290 19.72 18.34 -8.79
C ASN A 290 19.21 19.80 -8.74
N PRO A 291 19.79 20.73 -9.53
CA PRO A 291 19.36 22.13 -9.55
C PRO A 291 17.89 22.34 -9.91
N ALA A 292 17.30 21.46 -10.73
CA ALA A 292 15.89 21.55 -11.15
C ALA A 292 14.89 21.15 -10.05
N LEU A 293 15.38 20.58 -8.93
CA LEU A 293 14.59 20.13 -7.78
C LEU A 293 14.95 20.87 -6.49
N LYS A 294 15.86 21.84 -6.54
CA LYS A 294 16.44 22.47 -5.35
C LYS A 294 15.42 23.21 -4.47
N THR A 295 14.34 23.69 -5.04
CA THR A 295 13.31 24.48 -4.33
C THR A 295 11.94 23.93 -4.71
N GLY A 296 11.10 23.60 -3.71
CA GLY A 296 9.72 23.15 -3.93
C GLY A 296 9.52 21.67 -4.24
N PHE A 297 10.59 20.86 -4.32
CA PHE A 297 10.46 19.40 -4.42
C PHE A 297 10.50 18.72 -3.06
N GLU A 298 11.36 19.20 -2.15
CA GLU A 298 11.58 18.69 -0.80
C GLU A 298 12.02 19.85 0.11
N ASN A 299 11.91 19.68 1.43
CA ASN A 299 12.61 20.51 2.40
C ASN A 299 13.75 19.71 3.05
N PRO A 300 15.01 19.85 2.58
CA PRO A 300 16.12 19.05 3.09
C PRO A 300 16.34 19.15 4.60
N LYS A 301 16.01 20.29 5.22
CA LYS A 301 16.17 20.48 6.66
C LYS A 301 15.16 19.62 7.43
N LEU A 302 13.87 19.71 7.09
CA LEU A 302 12.82 18.91 7.72
C LEU A 302 12.96 17.42 7.41
N MET A 303 13.37 17.06 6.20
CA MET A 303 13.67 15.67 5.84
C MET A 303 14.82 15.10 6.68
N ARG A 304 15.92 15.83 6.85
CA ARG A 304 17.09 15.33 7.63
C ARG A 304 16.85 15.33 9.14
N GLU A 305 16.27 16.39 9.68
CA GLU A 305 16.12 16.56 11.13
C GLU A 305 14.90 15.81 11.67
N LEU A 306 13.81 15.74 10.90
CA LEU A 306 12.52 15.22 11.34
C LEU A 306 11.99 14.03 10.53
N GLY A 307 12.65 13.64 9.43
CA GLY A 307 12.18 12.51 8.60
C GLY A 307 10.89 12.82 7.84
N LEU A 308 10.59 14.09 7.62
CA LEU A 308 9.38 14.53 6.91
C LEU A 308 9.64 14.70 5.42
N ILE A 309 8.69 14.24 4.61
CA ILE A 309 8.70 14.30 3.15
C ILE A 309 7.59 15.22 2.67
N LEU A 310 7.91 16.07 1.70
CA LEU A 310 6.96 16.99 1.08
C LEU A 310 5.93 16.23 0.23
N ALA A 311 4.65 16.49 0.51
CA ALA A 311 3.51 15.92 -0.20
C ALA A 311 2.58 17.03 -0.73
N ASN A 312 2.32 17.06 -2.04
CA ASN A 312 1.37 17.98 -2.68
C ASN A 312 -0.02 17.35 -2.76
N ILE A 313 -0.59 17.05 -1.60
CA ILE A 313 -1.86 16.33 -1.46
C ILE A 313 -3.07 17.09 -1.99
N ASP A 314 -2.98 18.43 -2.07
CA ASP A 314 -4.06 19.30 -2.54
C ASP A 314 -3.86 19.80 -3.98
N GLY A 315 -2.85 19.27 -4.68
CA GLY A 315 -2.44 19.70 -6.02
C GLY A 315 -1.09 20.41 -6.05
N PHE A 316 -0.50 20.49 -7.24
CA PHE A 316 0.81 21.12 -7.48
C PHE A 316 0.75 22.64 -7.59
N ASP A 317 -0.44 23.21 -7.66
CA ASP A 317 -0.73 24.64 -7.67
C ASP A 317 -0.84 25.25 -6.26
N LYS A 318 -0.93 24.40 -5.23
CA LYS A 318 -0.90 24.78 -3.81
C LYS A 318 0.44 24.41 -3.15
N PRO A 319 0.82 25.07 -2.05
CA PRO A 319 1.95 24.63 -1.23
C PRO A 319 1.81 23.17 -0.79
N GLY A 320 2.91 22.42 -0.79
CA GLY A 320 2.93 21.07 -0.22
C GLY A 320 2.98 21.10 1.31
N VAL A 321 2.47 20.04 1.93
CA VAL A 321 2.59 19.80 3.37
C VAL A 321 3.71 18.80 3.67
N MET A 322 4.14 18.71 4.92
CA MET A 322 5.24 17.84 5.34
C MET A 322 4.69 16.64 6.12
N ARG A 323 4.86 15.43 5.58
CA ARG A 323 4.35 14.20 6.17
C ARG A 323 5.46 13.21 6.51
N SER A 324 5.29 12.49 7.61
CA SER A 324 6.07 11.30 7.92
C SER A 324 5.75 10.19 6.93
N VAL A 325 6.66 9.23 6.78
CA VAL A 325 6.49 8.11 5.86
C VAL A 325 5.82 6.96 6.61
N PRO A 326 4.52 6.65 6.38
CA PRO A 326 3.90 5.51 7.04
C PRO A 326 4.53 4.21 6.53
N HIS A 327 4.68 3.21 7.41
CA HIS A 327 5.08 1.88 6.98
C HIS A 327 4.03 1.27 6.03
N THR A 328 4.46 0.42 5.10
CA THR A 328 3.54 -0.30 4.18
C THR A 328 3.19 -1.71 4.65
N LEU A 329 3.61 -2.09 5.87
CA LEU A 329 3.25 -3.38 6.47
C LEU A 329 1.75 -3.45 6.78
N ALA A 330 1.15 -4.62 6.52
CA ALA A 330 -0.23 -4.95 6.86
C ALA A 330 -1.31 -4.00 6.27
N LEU A 331 -1.01 -3.30 5.17
CA LEU A 331 -1.96 -2.41 4.48
C LEU A 331 -3.31 -3.10 4.22
N ALA A 332 -3.30 -4.36 3.79
CA ALA A 332 -4.53 -5.09 3.49
C ALA A 332 -5.46 -5.29 4.70
N LYS A 333 -4.99 -5.02 5.92
CA LYS A 333 -5.74 -5.10 7.18
C LYS A 333 -6.25 -3.75 7.67
N SER A 334 -5.77 -2.67 7.07
CA SER A 334 -6.09 -1.28 7.43
C SER A 334 -6.71 -0.47 6.30
N ILE A 335 -6.80 -1.01 5.08
CA ILE A 335 -7.14 -0.22 3.89
C ILE A 335 -8.64 -0.05 3.64
N GLN A 336 -9.52 -0.83 4.29
CA GLN A 336 -10.96 -0.70 4.06
C GLN A 336 -11.51 0.55 4.75
N THR A 337 -12.18 1.44 4.03
CA THR A 337 -12.79 2.66 4.61
C THR A 337 -14.06 2.37 5.41
N GLU A 338 -14.40 3.20 6.40
CA GLU A 338 -15.71 3.12 7.06
C GLU A 338 -16.84 3.31 6.03
N GLY A 339 -18.00 2.66 6.25
CA GLY A 339 -19.11 2.74 5.29
C GLY A 339 -18.98 1.85 4.06
N THR A 340 -17.90 1.08 3.94
CA THR A 340 -17.81 -0.02 2.96
C THR A 340 -17.97 -1.40 3.62
N VAL A 341 -17.75 -1.52 4.93
CA VAL A 341 -17.85 -2.81 5.61
C VAL A 341 -19.32 -3.17 5.91
N ARG A 342 -19.65 -4.46 5.82
CA ARG A 342 -20.98 -5.00 6.20
C ARG A 342 -20.85 -5.88 7.43
N ASP A 343 -21.89 -6.00 8.24
CA ASP A 343 -21.96 -6.98 9.33
C ASP A 343 -22.15 -8.41 8.79
N ASP A 344 -22.17 -9.40 9.69
CA ASP A 344 -22.30 -10.81 9.33
C ASP A 344 -23.70 -11.14 8.77
N GLN A 345 -24.67 -10.22 8.90
CA GLN A 345 -26.01 -10.28 8.32
C GLN A 345 -26.10 -9.51 6.99
N GLY A 346 -24.99 -8.95 6.51
CA GLY A 346 -24.91 -8.19 5.26
C GLY A 346 -25.42 -6.75 5.36
N VAL A 347 -25.68 -6.21 6.55
CA VAL A 347 -26.09 -4.80 6.73
C VAL A 347 -24.86 -3.90 6.63
N LEU A 348 -24.97 -2.78 5.91
CA LEU A 348 -23.87 -1.83 5.78
C LEU A 348 -23.60 -1.13 7.11
N LEU A 349 -22.37 -1.23 7.60
CA LEU A 349 -21.90 -0.53 8.78
C LEU A 349 -21.55 0.90 8.39
N LYS A 350 -22.47 1.83 8.65
CA LYS A 350 -22.30 3.24 8.29
C LYS A 350 -21.12 3.84 9.05
N GLY A 351 -20.21 4.47 8.31
CA GLY A 351 -19.14 5.31 8.86
C GLY A 351 -19.66 6.63 9.42
N GLU A 352 -18.78 7.41 10.02
CA GLU A 352 -19.14 8.72 10.57
C GLU A 352 -19.24 9.80 9.48
N PHE A 353 -18.43 9.71 8.43
CA PHE A 353 -18.29 10.75 7.42
C PHE A 353 -18.57 10.20 6.01
N ASP A 354 -19.45 10.87 5.26
CA ASP A 354 -19.80 10.45 3.90
C ASP A 354 -18.61 10.63 2.92
N LEU A 355 -17.69 11.56 3.22
CA LEU A 355 -16.46 11.77 2.42
C LEU A 355 -15.56 10.52 2.38
N ASP A 356 -15.63 9.63 3.37
CA ASP A 356 -14.84 8.39 3.40
C ASP A 356 -15.31 7.39 2.31
N LEU A 357 -16.52 7.58 1.79
CA LEU A 357 -17.07 6.81 0.65
C LEU A 357 -16.52 7.28 -0.69
N GLU A 358 -15.81 8.40 -0.72
CA GLU A 358 -15.25 8.97 -1.94
C GLU A 358 -13.97 8.28 -2.42
N PHE A 359 -13.33 7.50 -1.56
CA PHE A 359 -12.10 6.79 -1.89
C PHE A 359 -12.30 5.29 -1.70
N ALA A 360 -11.77 4.49 -2.63
CA ALA A 360 -11.84 3.04 -2.53
C ALA A 360 -11.12 2.51 -1.29
N HIS A 361 -10.02 3.15 -0.89
CA HIS A 361 -9.07 2.64 0.08
C HIS A 361 -8.56 3.76 1.02
N ALA A 362 -8.46 3.46 2.32
CA ALA A 362 -7.84 4.30 3.36
C ALA A 362 -6.31 4.24 3.25
N LEU A 363 -5.74 5.07 2.38
CA LEU A 363 -4.31 5.06 2.03
C LEU A 363 -3.56 6.30 2.53
N GLY A 364 -2.28 6.13 2.85
CA GLY A 364 -1.48 7.19 3.45
C GLY A 364 -2.12 7.72 4.73
N TRP A 365 -1.85 8.98 5.06
CA TRP A 365 -2.34 9.57 6.29
C TRP A 365 -3.81 10.01 6.25
N SER A 366 -4.44 10.14 5.08
CA SER A 366 -5.80 10.72 4.97
C SER A 366 -6.62 10.26 3.75
N GLY A 367 -6.13 9.29 2.96
CA GLY A 367 -6.81 8.78 1.76
C GLY A 367 -6.63 9.63 0.50
N ASP A 368 -5.89 10.75 0.59
CA ASP A 368 -5.76 11.79 -0.43
C ASP A 368 -4.60 11.58 -1.43
N GLY A 369 -3.70 10.64 -1.18
CA GLY A 369 -2.53 10.38 -2.04
C GLY A 369 -2.85 9.64 -3.34
N SER A 370 -4.08 9.14 -3.50
CA SER A 370 -4.52 8.44 -4.71
C SER A 370 -5.19 9.39 -5.69
N VAL A 371 -4.82 9.29 -6.96
CA VAL A 371 -5.07 10.35 -7.95
C VAL A 371 -6.36 10.19 -8.74
N GLY A 372 -7.21 9.23 -8.41
CA GLY A 372 -8.43 8.89 -9.16
C GLY A 372 -9.55 8.37 -8.25
N THR A 373 -9.90 7.10 -8.39
CA THR A 373 -10.94 6.42 -7.58
C THR A 373 -10.58 6.23 -6.10
N GLY A 374 -9.40 6.65 -5.66
CA GLY A 374 -8.93 6.43 -4.31
C GLY A 374 -8.35 5.04 -4.08
N SER A 375 -7.95 4.33 -5.13
CA SER A 375 -7.44 2.94 -5.07
C SER A 375 -5.95 2.86 -4.75
N LEU A 376 -5.48 1.69 -4.32
CA LEU A 376 -4.05 1.42 -4.08
C LEU A 376 -3.26 1.39 -5.39
N ARG A 377 -3.88 0.83 -6.44
CA ARG A 377 -3.41 0.93 -7.82
C ARG A 377 -3.06 2.36 -8.21
N GLU A 378 -3.97 3.31 -8.04
CA GLU A 378 -3.76 4.70 -8.46
C GLU A 378 -2.87 5.50 -7.50
N PHE A 379 -2.71 5.04 -6.26
CA PHE A 379 -1.75 5.64 -5.32
C PHE A 379 -0.31 5.54 -5.83
N ALA A 380 0.06 4.41 -6.44
CA ALA A 380 1.38 4.24 -7.05
C ALA A 380 1.63 5.25 -8.19
N ILE A 381 0.59 5.60 -8.96
CA ILE A 381 0.68 6.64 -10.00
C ILE A 381 1.00 7.99 -9.36
N GLY A 382 0.26 8.38 -8.32
CA GLY A 382 0.51 9.61 -7.56
C GLY A 382 1.91 9.70 -6.99
N ALA A 383 2.40 8.61 -6.37
CA ALA A 383 3.73 8.53 -5.80
C ALA A 383 4.84 8.73 -6.85
N VAL A 384 4.70 8.14 -8.05
CA VAL A 384 5.64 8.35 -9.16
C VAL A 384 5.67 9.82 -9.57
N VAL A 385 4.51 10.45 -9.77
CA VAL A 385 4.45 11.86 -10.18
C VAL A 385 4.99 12.81 -9.10
N GLN A 386 4.70 12.54 -7.83
CA GLN A 386 5.16 13.33 -6.69
C GLN A 386 6.68 13.18 -6.45
N HIS A 387 7.24 11.98 -6.51
CA HIS A 387 8.58 11.75 -5.96
C HIS A 387 9.65 11.37 -7.00
N PHE A 388 9.30 11.02 -8.23
CA PHE A 388 10.26 10.51 -9.21
C PHE A 388 10.65 11.56 -10.25
N THR A 389 10.07 12.76 -10.16
CA THR A 389 10.26 13.81 -11.16
C THR A 389 11.68 14.36 -11.22
N LYS A 390 12.18 14.61 -12.44
CA LYS A 390 13.47 15.28 -12.68
C LYS A 390 13.42 16.80 -12.56
N SER A 391 12.23 17.40 -12.69
CA SER A 391 12.00 18.84 -12.54
C SER A 391 10.59 19.11 -11.99
N LEU A 392 10.35 20.29 -11.41
CA LEU A 392 9.02 20.66 -10.91
C LEU A 392 7.94 20.77 -12.00
N ALA A 393 8.29 20.66 -13.27
CA ALA A 393 7.30 20.61 -14.36
C ALA A 393 6.46 19.33 -14.32
N ARG A 394 7.00 18.25 -13.74
CA ARG A 394 6.31 16.96 -13.51
C ARG A 394 5.62 16.39 -14.75
N LYS A 395 6.29 16.48 -15.89
CA LYS A 395 5.74 16.05 -17.19
C LYS A 395 6.05 14.58 -17.45
N PRO A 396 5.02 13.71 -17.58
CA PRO A 396 5.21 12.36 -18.09
C PRO A 396 5.96 12.34 -19.43
N GLY A 397 6.83 11.35 -19.62
CA GLY A 397 7.71 11.20 -20.79
C GLY A 397 8.97 12.07 -20.76
N ALA A 398 8.99 13.17 -20.00
CA ALA A 398 10.15 14.05 -19.88
C ALA A 398 10.84 13.90 -18.52
N ASP A 399 10.08 14.05 -17.44
CA ASP A 399 10.59 14.02 -16.08
C ASP A 399 10.56 12.63 -15.45
N PHE A 400 9.64 11.77 -15.91
CA PHE A 400 9.46 10.38 -15.50
C PHE A 400 8.54 9.67 -16.53
N ARG A 401 8.50 8.34 -16.54
CA ARG A 401 7.51 7.52 -17.25
C ARG A 401 6.41 7.13 -16.27
N LEU A 402 5.14 7.11 -16.70
CA LEU A 402 4.09 6.54 -15.89
C LEU A 402 4.20 4.99 -15.85
N PRO A 403 3.80 4.32 -14.76
CA PRO A 403 3.74 2.86 -14.72
C PRO A 403 2.83 2.28 -15.82
N THR A 404 3.09 1.05 -16.25
CA THR A 404 2.16 0.27 -17.09
C THR A 404 1.11 -0.43 -16.24
N ASP A 405 0.03 -0.93 -16.88
CA ASP A 405 -1.00 -1.68 -16.17
C ASP A 405 -0.49 -2.94 -15.47
N ALA A 406 0.49 -3.63 -16.08
CA ALA A 406 1.14 -4.80 -15.51
C ALA A 406 2.03 -4.44 -14.30
N GLU A 407 2.80 -3.34 -14.40
CA GLU A 407 3.63 -2.85 -13.29
C GLU A 407 2.76 -2.47 -12.08
N LEU A 408 1.61 -1.84 -12.31
CA LEU A 408 0.67 -1.50 -11.24
C LEU A 408 0.06 -2.74 -10.57
N ASN A 409 -0.26 -3.80 -11.33
CA ASN A 409 -0.74 -5.07 -10.76
C ASN A 409 0.30 -5.70 -9.83
N ALA A 410 1.56 -5.75 -10.29
CA ALA A 410 2.66 -6.33 -9.54
C ALA A 410 2.96 -5.51 -8.27
N LEU A 411 2.99 -4.18 -8.37
CA LEU A 411 3.15 -3.29 -7.20
C LEU A 411 2.02 -3.47 -6.18
N GLU A 412 0.77 -3.54 -6.63
CA GLU A 412 -0.39 -3.81 -5.77
C GLU A 412 -0.29 -5.19 -5.10
N ALA A 413 0.14 -6.23 -5.84
CA ALA A 413 0.36 -7.58 -5.30
C ALA A 413 1.41 -7.57 -4.18
N TYR A 414 2.54 -6.91 -4.42
CA TYR A 414 3.60 -6.79 -3.43
C TYR A 414 3.11 -6.06 -2.18
N MET A 415 2.54 -4.86 -2.32
CA MET A 415 2.08 -4.04 -1.19
C MET A 415 0.98 -4.70 -0.36
N LEU A 416 0.00 -5.37 -1.00
CA LEU A 416 -1.04 -6.12 -0.29
C LEU A 416 -0.51 -7.39 0.39
N SER A 417 0.64 -7.89 -0.02
CA SER A 417 1.28 -9.07 0.56
C SER A 417 2.20 -8.77 1.75
N LEU A 418 2.44 -7.50 2.07
CA LEU A 418 3.37 -7.12 3.15
C LEU A 418 2.76 -7.28 4.53
N GLY A 419 3.59 -7.72 5.48
CA GLY A 419 3.22 -7.84 6.89
C GLY A 419 2.32 -9.05 7.16
N ARG A 420 1.43 -8.90 8.15
CA ARG A 420 0.65 -10.01 8.71
C ARG A 420 -0.55 -10.43 7.87
N SER A 421 -0.82 -11.74 7.89
CA SER A 421 -1.95 -12.33 7.19
C SER A 421 -3.28 -12.12 7.90
N ASP A 422 -3.27 -11.81 9.21
CA ASP A 422 -4.46 -11.63 10.06
C ASP A 422 -4.18 -10.64 11.20
N ASP A 423 -5.22 -10.04 11.78
CA ASP A 423 -5.11 -9.30 13.05
C ASP A 423 -4.89 -10.26 14.21
N ILE A 424 -4.13 -9.82 15.22
CA ILE A 424 -4.07 -10.53 16.49
C ILE A 424 -5.44 -10.54 17.15
N ASN A 425 -5.70 -11.53 18.00
CA ASN A 425 -6.89 -11.56 18.84
C ASN A 425 -6.49 -11.30 20.29
N LEU A 426 -6.61 -10.04 20.72
CA LEU A 426 -6.21 -9.65 22.08
C LEU A 426 -6.99 -10.42 23.14
N SER A 427 -8.26 -10.76 22.91
CA SER A 427 -9.04 -11.54 23.88
C SER A 427 -8.47 -12.94 24.16
N LYS A 428 -7.67 -13.49 23.23
CA LYS A 428 -7.01 -14.80 23.37
C LYS A 428 -5.58 -14.71 23.90
N MET A 429 -5.04 -13.52 24.10
CA MET A 429 -3.65 -13.32 24.52
C MET A 429 -3.55 -12.99 26.01
N THR A 430 -2.66 -13.68 26.72
CA THR A 430 -2.28 -13.36 28.09
C THR A 430 -0.77 -13.20 28.18
N PHE A 431 -0.31 -12.00 28.52
CA PHE A 431 1.10 -11.68 28.63
C PHE A 431 1.66 -12.14 29.97
N THR A 432 2.86 -12.71 29.94
CA THR A 432 3.53 -13.25 31.13
C THR A 432 3.89 -12.15 32.13
N SER A 433 4.33 -11.00 31.62
CA SER A 433 4.65 -9.83 32.44
C SER A 433 3.39 -9.12 32.93
N ALA A 434 3.28 -8.93 34.26
CA ALA A 434 2.13 -8.28 34.86
C ALA A 434 1.93 -6.82 34.41
N ILE A 435 3.02 -6.09 34.13
CA ILE A 435 2.94 -4.69 33.65
C ILE A 435 2.49 -4.62 32.19
N VAL A 436 2.97 -5.54 31.35
CA VAL A 436 2.53 -5.67 29.94
C VAL A 436 1.05 -6.08 29.90
N GLN A 437 0.66 -7.05 30.71
CA GLN A 437 -0.74 -7.47 30.84
C GLN A 437 -1.64 -6.32 31.32
N ARG A 438 -1.16 -5.47 32.24
CA ARG A 438 -1.89 -4.28 32.66
C ARG A 438 -2.07 -3.29 31.51
N GLY A 439 -1.05 -3.09 30.69
CA GLY A 439 -1.12 -2.28 29.47
C GLY A 439 -2.21 -2.75 28.52
N LYS A 440 -2.21 -4.05 28.20
CA LYS A 440 -3.27 -4.69 27.40
C LYS A 440 -4.67 -4.39 27.98
N VAL A 441 -4.87 -4.56 29.29
CA VAL A 441 -6.18 -4.35 29.93
C VAL A 441 -6.67 -2.90 29.82
N LEU A 442 -5.75 -1.93 29.87
CA LEU A 442 -6.08 -0.51 29.67
C LEU A 442 -6.42 -0.19 28.21
N PHE A 443 -5.65 -0.77 27.29
CA PHE A 443 -5.78 -0.58 25.85
C PHE A 443 -7.07 -1.21 25.31
N ASP A 444 -7.35 -2.45 25.68
CA ASP A 444 -8.40 -3.35 25.15
C ASP A 444 -9.80 -3.03 25.71
N GLN A 445 -10.10 -1.74 25.83
CA GLN A 445 -11.39 -1.23 26.26
C GLN A 445 -11.88 -0.19 25.26
N LYS A 446 -13.14 -0.32 24.84
CA LYS A 446 -13.76 0.57 23.86
C LYS A 446 -14.33 1.84 24.50
N ASN A 447 -14.86 1.71 25.71
CA ASN A 447 -15.59 2.77 26.41
C ASN A 447 -15.06 2.92 27.82
N ASN A 448 -15.07 4.15 28.33
CA ASN A 448 -14.86 4.41 29.74
C ASN A 448 -15.97 3.73 30.56
N PRO A 449 -15.64 3.05 31.66
CA PRO A 449 -16.66 2.62 32.61
C PRO A 449 -17.38 3.85 33.17
N VAL A 450 -18.67 3.74 33.43
CA VAL A 450 -19.48 4.86 33.94
C VAL A 450 -19.87 4.64 35.39
N ASP A 451 -19.92 5.72 36.17
CA ASP A 451 -20.47 5.69 37.52
C ASP A 451 -21.97 5.36 37.45
N PRO A 452 -22.45 4.36 38.23
CA PRO A 452 -23.81 3.88 38.09
C PRO A 452 -24.87 4.93 38.46
N VAL A 453 -24.51 5.95 39.26
CA VAL A 453 -25.42 7.00 39.75
C VAL A 453 -25.35 8.23 38.84
N THR A 454 -24.16 8.80 38.67
CA THR A 454 -23.97 10.06 37.93
C THR A 454 -23.95 9.87 36.41
N LYS A 455 -23.79 8.63 35.94
CA LYS A 455 -23.58 8.27 34.52
C LYS A 455 -22.36 8.91 33.87
N LYS A 456 -21.46 9.50 34.65
CA LYS A 456 -20.22 10.11 34.17
C LYS A 456 -19.11 9.07 33.99
N PRO A 457 -18.18 9.27 33.05
CA PRO A 457 -17.00 8.42 32.90
C PRO A 457 -16.15 8.35 34.18
N ILE A 458 -15.68 7.15 34.51
CA ILE A 458 -14.68 6.88 35.55
C ILE A 458 -13.31 6.83 34.87
N LEU A 459 -12.60 7.96 34.95
CA LEU A 459 -11.30 8.15 34.34
C LEU A 459 -10.20 7.29 35.03
N GLY A 460 -9.13 6.96 34.30
CA GLY A 460 -7.99 6.17 34.78
C GLY A 460 -8.21 4.65 34.84
N LYS A 461 -9.36 4.17 34.34
CA LYS A 461 -9.69 2.73 34.27
C LYS A 461 -9.57 2.12 32.88
N SER A 462 -9.64 2.96 31.84
CA SER A 462 -9.56 2.66 30.41
C SER A 462 -8.64 3.68 29.73
N ALA A 463 -8.02 3.31 28.62
CA ALA A 463 -7.39 4.24 27.68
C ALA A 463 -8.21 4.41 26.37
N ASN A 464 -9.32 3.69 26.21
CA ASN A 464 -10.24 3.75 25.06
C ASN A 464 -9.64 3.44 23.67
N CYS A 465 -8.39 2.97 23.61
CA CYS A 465 -7.65 2.76 22.37
C CYS A 465 -8.36 1.79 21.42
N ASN A 466 -8.96 0.71 21.96
CA ASN A 466 -9.69 -0.31 21.19
C ASN A 466 -10.93 0.25 20.46
N GLY A 467 -11.36 1.48 20.76
CA GLY A 467 -12.43 2.16 20.03
C GLY A 467 -12.08 2.42 18.56
N CYS A 468 -10.84 2.87 18.30
CA CYS A 468 -10.34 3.17 16.96
C CYS A 468 -9.30 2.13 16.48
N HIS A 469 -8.58 1.51 17.41
CA HIS A 469 -7.55 0.50 17.15
C HIS A 469 -7.99 -0.88 17.62
N SER A 470 -9.07 -1.42 17.03
CA SER A 470 -9.62 -2.72 17.42
C SER A 470 -8.54 -3.81 17.32
N ASN A 471 -8.32 -4.56 18.39
CA ASN A 471 -7.22 -5.55 18.50
C ASN A 471 -5.83 -4.98 18.19
N ALA A 472 -5.59 -3.70 18.47
CA ALA A 472 -4.37 -2.96 18.09
C ALA A 472 -4.16 -2.84 16.56
N GLY A 473 -5.15 -3.21 15.76
CA GLY A 473 -5.19 -2.92 14.33
C GLY A 473 -5.54 -1.47 14.05
N ALA A 474 -5.93 -1.20 12.81
CA ALA A 474 -6.27 0.12 12.30
C ALA A 474 -7.78 0.30 12.08
N ILE A 475 -8.61 -0.59 12.63
CA ILE A 475 -10.06 -0.61 12.36
C ILE A 475 -10.87 -0.28 13.61
N SER A 476 -12.00 0.39 13.39
CA SER A 476 -12.98 0.71 14.42
C SER A 476 -13.66 -0.55 14.94
N SER A 477 -13.75 -0.70 16.27
CA SER A 477 -14.48 -1.80 16.92
C SER A 477 -16.00 -1.69 16.78
N THR A 478 -16.50 -0.75 15.98
CA THR A 478 -17.93 -0.57 15.66
C THR A 478 -18.20 -0.84 14.19
N THR A 479 -17.44 -0.19 13.32
CA THR A 479 -17.69 -0.22 11.87
C THR A 479 -16.86 -1.28 11.16
N ARG A 480 -15.82 -1.82 11.82
CA ARG A 480 -14.84 -2.77 11.27
C ARG A 480 -14.05 -2.24 10.06
N GLY A 481 -14.21 -0.97 9.71
CA GLY A 481 -13.37 -0.26 8.72
C GLY A 481 -12.38 0.68 9.40
N ASN A 482 -11.42 1.19 8.64
CA ASN A 482 -10.45 2.18 9.07
C ASN A 482 -11.13 3.53 9.28
N PRO A 483 -11.16 4.03 10.53
CA PRO A 483 -11.72 5.31 10.84
C PRO A 483 -10.76 6.45 10.49
N THR A 484 -11.30 7.50 9.88
CA THR A 484 -10.64 8.80 9.82
C THR A 484 -10.99 9.61 11.07
N ARG A 485 -10.02 10.20 11.76
CA ARG A 485 -10.25 10.94 13.01
C ARG A 485 -9.42 12.22 13.07
N ASP A 486 -10.01 13.25 13.67
CA ASP A 486 -9.30 14.44 14.10
C ASP A 486 -8.93 14.28 15.58
N THR A 487 -7.68 13.92 15.82
CA THR A 487 -7.14 13.72 17.16
C THR A 487 -6.55 14.99 17.76
N GLY A 488 -6.54 16.12 17.04
CA GLY A 488 -5.94 17.37 17.52
C GLY A 488 -4.41 17.35 17.58
N VAL A 489 -3.73 16.42 16.89
CA VAL A 489 -2.25 16.41 16.87
C VAL A 489 -1.71 17.75 16.35
N GLU A 490 -2.39 18.36 15.38
CA GLU A 490 -1.93 19.59 14.73
C GLU A 490 -2.01 20.83 15.62
N VAL A 491 -2.83 20.78 16.67
CA VAL A 491 -2.96 21.86 17.64
C VAL A 491 -2.15 21.62 18.89
N MET A 492 -1.25 20.61 18.91
CA MET A 492 -0.22 20.56 19.96
C MET A 492 0.63 21.83 19.89
N GLU A 493 0.95 22.37 21.07
CA GLU A 493 1.87 23.49 21.21
C GLU A 493 3.25 23.11 20.65
N ASP A 494 3.98 24.10 20.11
CA ASP A 494 5.39 23.95 19.74
C ASP A 494 5.71 22.81 18.74
N GLN A 495 4.88 22.68 17.68
CA GLN A 495 5.11 21.73 16.59
C GLN A 495 6.54 21.79 16.03
N ALA A 496 7.25 20.65 16.10
CA ALA A 496 8.67 20.57 15.74
C ALA A 496 8.96 21.06 14.32
N ALA A 497 8.14 20.68 13.34
CA ALA A 497 8.33 21.10 11.95
C ALA A 497 8.29 22.63 11.79
N VAL A 498 7.38 23.29 12.50
CA VAL A 498 7.23 24.75 12.41
C VAL A 498 8.31 25.49 13.22
N LEU A 499 8.79 24.91 14.31
CA LEU A 499 9.95 25.44 15.02
C LEU A 499 11.24 25.34 14.18
N VAL A 500 11.39 24.26 13.43
CA VAL A 500 12.54 24.04 12.54
C VAL A 500 12.46 24.94 11.30
N ASP A 501 11.27 25.09 10.72
CA ASP A 501 10.98 25.98 9.60
C ASP A 501 9.61 26.67 9.78
N PRO A 502 9.60 27.96 10.21
CA PRO A 502 8.37 28.73 10.45
C PRO A 502 7.45 28.89 9.24
N THR A 503 7.92 28.57 8.02
CA THR A 503 7.12 28.65 6.80
C THR A 503 6.35 27.36 6.49
N THR A 504 6.53 26.31 7.31
CA THR A 504 5.88 25.00 7.13
C THR A 504 4.36 25.13 7.29
N PRO A 505 3.56 24.79 6.26
CA PRO A 505 2.10 24.75 6.37
C PRO A 505 1.66 23.67 7.36
N MET A 506 0.50 23.87 7.99
CA MET A 506 -0.14 22.81 8.78
C MET A 506 -0.92 21.88 7.85
N ASP A 507 -0.87 20.58 8.14
CA ASP A 507 -1.57 19.55 7.36
C ASP A 507 -2.97 19.33 7.93
N GLY A 508 -4.02 19.55 7.15
CA GLY A 508 -5.41 19.34 7.57
C GLY A 508 -5.94 17.97 7.23
N GLY A 509 -5.12 17.11 6.62
CA GLY A 509 -5.55 15.78 6.22
C GLY A 509 -6.55 15.83 5.07
N ILE A 510 -7.62 15.05 5.18
CA ILE A 510 -8.62 14.90 4.11
C ILE A 510 -9.47 16.17 3.93
N GLY A 511 -9.90 16.43 2.70
CA GLY A 511 -10.89 17.45 2.36
C GLY A 511 -10.30 18.76 1.88
N ASP A 512 -11.16 19.62 1.31
CA ASP A 512 -10.78 20.93 0.77
C ASP A 512 -11.19 22.11 1.69
N GLU A 513 -11.71 21.81 2.88
CA GLU A 513 -12.17 22.83 3.83
C GLU A 513 -11.01 23.44 4.61
N ASP A 514 -10.92 24.77 4.66
CA ASP A 514 -9.96 25.50 5.49
C ASP A 514 -10.45 25.55 6.95
N LYS A 515 -10.38 24.44 7.69
CA LYS A 515 -10.91 24.39 9.07
C LYS A 515 -10.07 25.15 10.11
N LEU A 516 -8.78 25.37 9.85
CA LEU A 516 -7.84 25.87 10.88
C LEU A 516 -7.24 27.26 10.61
N GLY A 517 -7.82 28.05 9.70
CA GLY A 517 -7.53 29.48 9.59
C GLY A 517 -7.02 29.91 8.21
N TRP A 518 -7.42 31.11 7.83
CA TRP A 518 -7.30 31.67 6.49
C TRP A 518 -5.85 31.84 6.04
N CYS A 519 -5.50 31.32 4.87
CA CYS A 519 -4.30 31.74 4.14
C CYS A 519 -4.33 33.23 3.69
N ALA A 520 -5.45 33.92 3.89
CA ALA A 520 -5.71 35.24 3.34
C ALA A 520 -5.49 36.39 4.34
N ASP A 521 -5.45 36.13 5.64
CA ASP A 521 -5.24 37.16 6.64
C ASP A 521 -3.76 37.20 6.99
N ASN A 522 -3.13 38.38 6.85
CA ASN A 522 -1.73 38.62 7.18
C ASN A 522 -1.45 38.55 8.70
N ASP A 523 -2.15 37.69 9.43
CA ASP A 523 -1.88 37.39 10.81
C ASP A 523 -0.77 36.32 10.87
N PRO A 524 0.44 36.68 11.31
CA PRO A 524 1.57 35.75 11.40
C PRO A 524 1.34 34.59 12.39
N ASP A 525 0.30 34.66 13.24
CA ASP A 525 -0.04 33.63 14.22
C ASP A 525 -1.06 32.61 13.67
N THR A 526 -1.81 32.91 12.59
CA THR A 526 -2.69 31.95 11.90
C THR A 526 -1.98 31.29 10.72
N ARG A 527 -1.85 29.97 10.76
CA ARG A 527 -1.12 29.18 9.75
C ARG A 527 -2.07 28.65 8.68
N CYS A 528 -1.63 28.68 7.43
CA CYS A 528 -2.31 28.01 6.33
C CYS A 528 -2.53 26.54 6.65
N ASN A 529 -3.79 26.09 6.57
CA ASN A 529 -4.16 24.70 6.72
C ASN A 529 -5.24 24.35 5.69
N TYR A 530 -4.96 23.34 4.87
CA TYR A 530 -5.91 22.73 3.93
C TYR A 530 -6.34 21.37 4.47
N GLY A 531 -7.65 21.18 4.61
CA GLY A 531 -8.22 19.93 5.09
C GLY A 531 -8.94 20.07 6.44
N GLU A 532 -9.71 19.06 6.76
CA GLU A 532 -10.73 19.16 7.79
C GLU A 532 -10.35 18.54 9.15
N GLY A 533 -9.04 18.31 9.34
CA GLY A 533 -8.38 17.78 10.53
C GLY A 533 -8.36 16.25 10.61
N ARG A 534 -8.90 15.52 9.63
CA ARG A 534 -9.11 14.07 9.73
C ARG A 534 -8.03 13.28 9.02
N PHE A 535 -7.51 12.28 9.73
CA PHE A 535 -6.47 11.35 9.27
C PHE A 535 -6.91 9.90 9.47
N ASN A 536 -6.49 9.01 8.58
CA ASN A 536 -6.61 7.56 8.71
C ASN A 536 -5.95 7.10 10.01
N THR A 537 -6.58 6.13 10.65
CA THR A 537 -6.01 5.50 11.85
C THR A 537 -4.90 4.52 11.44
N PRO A 538 -3.66 4.66 11.93
CA PRO A 538 -2.59 3.72 11.60
C PRO A 538 -2.73 2.41 12.41
N PRO A 539 -2.23 1.27 11.90
CA PRO A 539 -2.13 0.05 12.70
C PRO A 539 -1.07 0.22 13.81
N LEU A 540 -1.27 -0.43 14.97
CA LEU A 540 -0.36 -0.31 16.11
C LEU A 540 0.43 -1.59 16.40
N ILE A 541 0.15 -2.68 15.68
CA ILE A 541 0.87 -3.95 15.84
C ILE A 541 2.32 -3.76 15.38
N GLU A 542 2.56 -3.04 14.29
CA GLU A 542 3.87 -2.83 13.67
C GLU A 542 4.51 -1.46 14.00
N ALA A 543 3.90 -0.67 14.89
CA ALA A 543 4.22 0.76 14.97
C ALA A 543 5.31 1.13 15.98
N ALA A 544 5.68 0.26 16.92
CA ALA A 544 6.52 0.66 18.05
C ALA A 544 7.99 0.92 17.67
N ASP A 545 8.48 0.40 16.54
CA ASP A 545 9.79 0.71 15.93
C ASP A 545 9.71 1.72 14.77
N THR A 546 8.56 2.33 14.52
CA THR A 546 8.39 3.30 13.41
C THR A 546 8.40 4.75 13.90
N ALA A 547 9.05 5.02 15.03
CA ALA A 547 9.22 6.37 15.56
C ALA A 547 10.00 7.26 14.55
N PRO A 548 9.75 8.58 14.51
CA PRO A 548 8.82 9.35 15.34
C PRO A 548 7.34 9.10 14.99
N PHE A 549 6.41 9.63 15.79
CA PHE A 549 4.99 9.28 15.68
C PHE A 549 4.10 10.41 15.15
N PHE A 550 2.92 10.01 14.69
CA PHE A 550 1.91 10.81 13.97
C PHE A 550 2.32 11.16 12.53
N HIS A 551 1.40 11.78 11.79
CA HIS A 551 1.59 12.05 10.36
C HIS A 551 2.64 13.13 10.09
N ASN A 552 3.11 13.82 11.11
CA ASN A 552 4.02 14.96 11.06
C ASN A 552 5.22 14.77 12.02
N ASN A 553 5.43 13.56 12.55
CA ASN A 553 6.54 13.24 13.46
C ASN A 553 6.63 14.14 14.71
N SER A 554 5.49 14.60 15.25
CA SER A 554 5.46 15.55 16.38
C SER A 554 6.10 15.05 17.68
N VAL A 555 6.19 13.73 17.90
CA VAL A 555 6.78 13.16 19.12
C VAL A 555 7.75 12.03 18.80
N SER A 556 8.79 11.89 19.62
CA SER A 556 9.94 11.02 19.31
C SER A 556 9.84 9.63 19.91
N THR A 557 8.99 9.43 20.92
CA THR A 557 8.88 8.16 21.64
C THR A 557 7.45 7.66 21.71
N LEU A 558 7.31 6.33 21.85
CA LEU A 558 6.00 5.69 21.96
C LEU A 558 5.27 6.16 23.23
N GLU A 559 6.02 6.35 24.31
CA GLU A 559 5.49 6.87 25.58
C GLU A 559 4.91 8.27 25.42
N GLU A 560 5.53 9.15 24.64
CA GLU A 560 4.99 10.47 24.29
C GLU A 560 3.75 10.36 23.40
N ALA A 561 3.75 9.45 22.42
CA ALA A 561 2.59 9.21 21.56
C ALA A 561 1.36 8.70 22.35
N VAL A 562 1.58 7.83 23.35
CA VAL A 562 0.52 7.39 24.27
C VAL A 562 0.14 8.52 25.24
N ALA A 563 1.11 9.31 25.72
CA ALA A 563 0.85 10.43 26.62
C ALA A 563 0.04 11.54 25.96
N PHE A 564 0.22 11.78 24.66
CA PHE A 564 -0.52 12.77 23.86
C PHE A 564 -2.03 12.66 24.05
N TYR A 565 -2.59 11.45 24.11
CA TYR A 565 -4.03 11.27 24.30
C TYR A 565 -4.54 11.78 25.66
N ASN A 566 -3.67 12.01 26.65
CA ASN A 566 -4.05 12.65 27.93
C ASN A 566 -4.13 14.19 27.86
N THR A 567 -3.67 14.80 26.76
CA THR A 567 -3.55 16.25 26.63
C THR A 567 -4.87 16.90 26.28
N ASP A 568 -4.93 18.22 26.48
CA ASP A 568 -6.06 19.04 26.06
C ASP A 568 -6.21 19.08 24.53
N ALA A 569 -5.13 18.90 23.78
CA ALA A 569 -5.16 18.83 22.31
C ALA A 569 -6.09 17.69 21.84
N PHE A 570 -5.93 16.48 22.38
CA PHE A 570 -6.85 15.37 22.09
C PHE A 570 -8.20 15.52 22.79
N ASN A 571 -8.22 15.81 24.10
CA ASN A 571 -9.46 15.81 24.88
C ASN A 571 -10.42 16.94 24.50
N ASN A 572 -9.98 17.95 23.75
CA ASN A 572 -10.83 18.98 23.16
C ASN A 572 -11.06 18.79 21.64
N SER A 573 -10.41 17.81 20.99
CA SER A 573 -10.57 17.56 19.54
C SER A 573 -11.88 16.81 19.24
N PRO A 574 -12.39 16.82 18.00
CA PRO A 574 -13.56 16.00 17.64
C PRO A 574 -13.41 14.50 17.94
N GLY A 575 -12.19 13.96 17.85
CA GLY A 575 -11.87 12.55 18.04
C GLY A 575 -12.06 12.00 19.46
N HIS A 576 -12.19 12.84 20.49
CA HIS A 576 -12.54 12.37 21.84
C HIS A 576 -14.00 11.91 21.96
N LEU A 577 -14.83 12.13 20.94
CA LEU A 577 -16.23 11.69 20.91
C LEU A 577 -16.43 10.50 19.99
N THR A 578 -17.42 9.67 20.31
CA THR A 578 -17.98 8.73 19.33
C THR A 578 -18.92 9.43 18.37
N SER A 579 -19.27 8.76 17.27
CA SER A 579 -20.38 9.16 16.41
C SER A 579 -21.71 9.30 17.17
N SER A 580 -21.90 8.56 18.27
CA SER A 580 -23.04 8.69 19.19
C SER A 580 -22.84 9.72 20.30
N LYS A 581 -21.81 10.57 20.21
CA LYS A 581 -21.42 11.60 21.19
C LYS A 581 -21.11 11.07 22.59
N ALA A 582 -20.70 9.80 22.70
CA ALA A 582 -20.19 9.26 23.95
C ALA A 582 -18.75 9.74 24.19
N ASP A 583 -18.46 10.06 25.44
CA ASP A 583 -17.19 10.64 25.87
C ASP A 583 -16.08 9.58 26.00
N ARG A 584 -15.02 9.72 25.21
CA ARG A 584 -13.80 8.89 25.23
C ARG A 584 -12.60 9.59 25.84
N THR A 585 -12.79 10.68 26.60
CA THR A 585 -11.73 11.38 27.32
C THR A 585 -10.74 10.39 27.92
N VAL A 586 -9.47 10.57 27.58
CA VAL A 586 -8.38 9.73 28.08
C VAL A 586 -7.69 10.47 29.20
N LYS A 587 -7.59 9.81 30.35
CA LYS A 587 -6.91 10.32 31.53
C LYS A 587 -6.35 9.16 32.34
N ILE A 588 -5.17 8.71 31.93
CA ILE A 588 -4.37 7.66 32.54
C ILE A 588 -3.11 8.25 33.19
N SER A 589 -2.60 7.63 34.25
CA SER A 589 -1.38 8.10 34.95
C SER A 589 -0.11 7.76 34.16
N SER A 590 1.02 8.39 34.48
CA SER A 590 2.31 8.10 33.82
C SER A 590 2.71 6.62 33.88
N SER A 591 2.47 5.94 35.01
CA SER A 591 2.69 4.49 35.12
C SER A 591 1.79 3.64 34.21
N GLN A 592 0.58 4.13 33.90
CA GLN A 592 -0.34 3.49 32.97
C GLN A 592 0.06 3.74 31.51
N VAL A 593 0.57 4.93 31.18
CA VAL A 593 1.20 5.24 29.88
C VAL A 593 2.34 4.28 29.60
N VAL A 594 3.25 4.10 30.57
CA VAL A 594 4.34 3.13 30.45
C VAL A 594 3.83 1.71 30.26
N ALA A 595 2.80 1.29 31.01
CA ALA A 595 2.21 -0.05 30.85
C ALA A 595 1.64 -0.27 29.44
N VAL A 596 0.89 0.69 28.89
CA VAL A 596 0.36 0.63 27.51
C VAL A 596 1.49 0.59 26.49
N SER A 597 2.53 1.42 26.67
CA SER A 597 3.68 1.46 25.77
C SER A 597 4.44 0.13 25.76
N LEU A 598 4.66 -0.48 26.93
CA LEU A 598 5.25 -1.82 27.04
C LEU A 598 4.39 -2.89 26.35
N PHE A 599 3.06 -2.81 26.45
CA PHE A 599 2.16 -3.69 25.71
C PHE A 599 2.32 -3.56 24.19
N LEU A 600 2.36 -2.34 23.67
CA LEU A 600 2.55 -2.07 22.24
C LEU A 600 3.93 -2.55 21.76
N ARG A 601 4.99 -2.33 22.54
CA ARG A 601 6.34 -2.86 22.27
C ARG A 601 6.33 -4.39 22.20
N THR A 602 5.68 -5.07 23.14
CA THR A 602 5.63 -6.53 23.14
C THR A 602 4.90 -7.07 21.90
N ILE A 603 3.76 -6.50 21.48
CA ILE A 603 3.07 -6.99 20.27
C ILE A 603 3.84 -6.73 18.98
N ASN A 604 4.58 -5.63 18.89
CA ASN A 604 5.44 -5.34 17.74
C ASN A 604 6.64 -6.29 17.68
N ALA A 605 7.29 -6.57 18.81
CA ALA A 605 8.35 -7.57 18.87
C ALA A 605 7.86 -8.97 18.45
N LEU A 606 6.62 -9.34 18.81
CA LEU A 606 6.01 -10.61 18.37
C LEU A 606 5.78 -10.64 16.85
N GLU A 607 5.38 -9.51 16.24
CA GLU A 607 5.22 -9.42 14.78
C GLU A 607 6.58 -9.44 14.06
N ASN A 608 7.59 -8.74 14.57
CA ASN A 608 8.95 -8.78 14.04
C ASN A 608 9.52 -10.21 14.09
N ILE A 609 9.32 -10.94 15.19
CA ILE A 609 9.67 -12.37 15.30
C ILE A 609 8.97 -13.20 14.21
N ARG A 610 7.67 -12.98 13.99
CA ARG A 610 6.89 -13.71 12.97
C ARG A 610 7.46 -13.44 11.57
N ASN A 611 7.70 -12.18 11.22
CA ASN A 611 8.20 -11.79 9.91
C ASN A 611 9.64 -12.27 9.68
N ALA A 612 10.52 -12.11 10.67
CA ALA A 612 11.89 -12.63 10.65
C ALA A 612 11.96 -14.15 10.41
N ASN A 613 11.06 -14.91 11.06
CA ASN A 613 10.96 -16.35 10.84
C ASN A 613 10.52 -16.70 9.41
N LYS A 614 9.63 -15.90 8.82
CA LYS A 614 9.18 -16.10 7.44
C LYS A 614 10.30 -15.80 6.44
N LEU A 615 11.08 -14.74 6.66
CA LEU A 615 12.27 -14.43 5.87
C LEU A 615 13.33 -15.52 5.99
N ALA A 616 13.55 -16.06 7.19
CA ALA A 616 14.46 -17.19 7.40
C ALA A 616 14.00 -18.45 6.65
N ASP A 617 12.69 -18.74 6.61
CA ASP A 617 12.14 -19.87 5.84
C ASP A 617 12.38 -19.68 4.34
N GLN A 618 12.12 -18.49 3.80
CA GLN A 618 12.43 -18.17 2.41
C GLN A 618 13.93 -18.27 2.12
N ALA A 619 14.79 -17.72 3.00
CA ALA A 619 16.23 -17.80 2.87
C ALA A 619 16.75 -19.25 2.81
N MET A 620 16.09 -20.17 3.52
CA MET A 620 16.44 -21.60 3.47
C MET A 620 16.03 -22.28 2.17
N ALA A 621 14.97 -21.80 1.52
CA ALA A 621 14.50 -22.30 0.22
C ALA A 621 15.33 -21.76 -0.97
N LEU A 622 15.97 -20.59 -0.80
CA LEU A 622 16.73 -19.92 -1.85
C LEU A 622 18.23 -20.27 -1.84
N ASN A 623 18.90 -20.14 -2.97
CA ASN A 623 20.34 -20.38 -3.09
C ASN A 623 21.17 -19.10 -3.21
N GLY A 624 22.50 -19.26 -3.10
CA GLY A 624 23.46 -18.21 -3.45
C GLY A 624 23.26 -16.88 -2.71
N SER A 625 23.27 -15.78 -3.47
CA SER A 625 23.09 -14.41 -2.97
C SER A 625 21.68 -14.15 -2.46
N ASN A 626 20.65 -14.69 -3.12
CA ASN A 626 19.25 -14.46 -2.76
C ASN A 626 18.96 -14.98 -1.34
N GLY A 627 19.41 -16.20 -1.02
CA GLY A 627 19.27 -16.74 0.33
C GLY A 627 20.09 -16.00 1.38
N ARG A 628 21.21 -15.35 1.03
CA ARG A 628 21.96 -14.49 1.97
C ARG A 628 21.28 -13.14 2.18
N GLU A 629 20.71 -12.56 1.14
CA GLU A 629 19.93 -11.32 1.21
C GLU A 629 18.74 -11.48 2.16
N LEU A 630 17.97 -12.57 2.02
CA LEU A 630 16.84 -12.82 2.93
C LEU A 630 17.28 -13.18 4.35
N ALA A 631 18.42 -13.85 4.52
CA ALA A 631 19.00 -14.05 5.84
C ALA A 631 19.40 -12.71 6.50
N ARG A 632 19.86 -11.72 5.71
CA ARG A 632 20.10 -10.37 6.21
C ARG A 632 18.81 -9.70 6.62
N LEU A 633 17.77 -9.70 5.79
CA LEU A 633 16.48 -9.11 6.18
C LEU A 633 15.90 -9.76 7.45
N ALA A 634 15.99 -11.09 7.58
CA ALA A 634 15.58 -11.79 8.81
C ALA A 634 16.37 -11.35 10.06
N MET A 635 17.64 -11.01 9.87
CA MET A 635 18.50 -10.47 10.93
C MET A 635 18.05 -9.05 11.34
N GLU A 636 17.76 -8.17 10.37
CA GLU A 636 17.27 -6.80 10.65
C GLU A 636 15.96 -6.84 11.44
N ASP A 637 14.95 -7.62 11.02
CA ASP A 637 13.70 -7.77 11.78
C ASP A 637 13.93 -8.32 13.20
N THR A 638 14.95 -9.15 13.39
CA THR A 638 15.31 -9.66 14.72
C THR A 638 16.01 -8.59 15.56
N GLU A 639 16.76 -7.70 14.93
CA GLU A 639 17.32 -6.50 15.57
C GLU A 639 16.19 -5.57 16.00
N ASP A 640 15.22 -5.29 15.14
CA ASP A 640 14.05 -4.47 15.45
C ASP A 640 13.29 -5.02 16.67
N ALA A 641 13.05 -6.34 16.72
CA ALA A 641 12.44 -6.98 17.89
C ALA A 641 13.25 -6.76 19.19
N ILE A 642 14.58 -6.71 19.11
CA ILE A 642 15.47 -6.43 20.26
C ILE A 642 15.37 -4.95 20.62
N GLU A 643 15.45 -4.05 19.64
CA GLU A 643 15.39 -2.60 19.84
C GLU A 643 14.06 -2.20 20.49
N VAL A 644 12.93 -2.65 19.94
CA VAL A 644 11.59 -2.37 20.47
C VAL A 644 11.46 -2.76 21.95
N LEU A 645 11.98 -3.93 22.34
CA LEU A 645 11.92 -4.43 23.71
C LEU A 645 12.92 -3.76 24.66
N THR A 646 13.92 -3.04 24.13
CA THR A 646 15.02 -2.47 24.94
C THR A 646 15.17 -0.96 24.85
N GLU A 647 14.40 -0.27 24.00
CA GLU A 647 14.37 1.18 23.90
C GLU A 647 13.80 1.82 25.18
N GLY A 648 12.79 1.19 25.78
CA GLY A 648 12.25 1.59 27.08
C GLY A 648 13.22 1.28 28.24
N GLN A 649 13.20 2.10 29.29
CA GLN A 649 14.05 1.89 30.47
C GLN A 649 13.60 0.71 31.35
N LEU A 650 12.32 0.32 31.26
CA LEU A 650 11.80 -0.88 31.90
C LEU A 650 11.78 -2.02 30.89
N ILE A 651 12.53 -3.08 31.17
CA ILE A 651 12.67 -4.23 30.27
C ILE A 651 12.04 -5.46 30.96
N PRO A 652 10.72 -5.68 30.85
CA PRO A 652 10.05 -6.79 31.53
C PRO A 652 10.44 -8.17 31.00
N ASP A 653 10.84 -8.27 29.73
CA ASP A 653 11.05 -9.53 29.01
C ASP A 653 12.55 -9.82 28.74
N GLN A 654 13.43 -9.58 29.72
CA GLN A 654 14.89 -9.74 29.55
C GLN A 654 15.31 -11.14 29.05
N ALA A 655 14.62 -12.19 29.49
CA ALA A 655 14.89 -13.55 29.04
C ALA A 655 14.58 -13.73 27.55
N ALA A 656 13.49 -13.13 27.05
CA ALA A 656 13.16 -13.12 25.62
C ALA A 656 14.22 -12.34 24.83
N VAL A 657 14.62 -11.15 25.31
CA VAL A 657 15.71 -10.35 24.70
C VAL A 657 17.01 -11.15 24.58
N ALA A 658 17.41 -11.90 25.61
CA ALA A 658 18.61 -12.73 25.56
C ALA A 658 18.54 -13.82 24.48
N LYS A 659 17.36 -14.42 24.27
CA LYS A 659 17.11 -15.39 23.20
C LYS A 659 17.18 -14.73 21.83
N LEU A 660 16.58 -13.55 21.66
CA LEU A 660 16.63 -12.78 20.41
C LEU A 660 18.05 -12.36 20.05
N ARG A 661 18.85 -11.86 21.00
CA ARG A 661 20.28 -11.55 20.76
C ARG A 661 21.07 -12.78 20.30
N SER A 662 20.76 -13.95 20.86
CA SER A 662 21.37 -15.20 20.41
C SER A 662 20.92 -15.59 19.00
N ALA A 663 19.64 -15.38 18.66
CA ALA A 663 19.11 -15.60 17.32
C ALA A 663 19.76 -14.67 16.28
N TYR A 664 19.86 -13.37 16.59
CA TYR A 664 20.55 -12.37 15.78
C TYR A 664 21.97 -12.80 15.41
N ASN A 665 22.76 -13.26 16.38
CA ASN A 665 24.14 -13.72 16.12
C ASN A 665 24.21 -14.91 15.15
N TYR A 666 23.23 -15.81 15.21
CA TYR A 666 23.12 -16.90 14.24
C TYR A 666 22.75 -16.40 12.86
N GLU A 667 21.83 -15.43 12.75
CA GLU A 667 21.39 -14.84 11.48
C GLU A 667 22.47 -13.99 10.83
N TYR A 668 23.19 -13.18 11.62
CA TYR A 668 24.40 -12.48 11.17
C TYR A 668 25.41 -13.45 10.55
N SER A 669 25.72 -14.55 11.25
CA SER A 669 26.62 -15.58 10.73
C SER A 669 26.05 -16.27 9.48
N ALA A 670 24.73 -16.44 9.40
CA ALA A 670 24.04 -17.03 8.27
C ALA A 670 24.10 -16.11 7.03
N ALA A 671 23.87 -14.80 7.20
CA ALA A 671 23.90 -13.80 6.15
C ALA A 671 25.29 -13.68 5.50
N LEU A 672 26.36 -13.91 6.27
CA LEU A 672 27.74 -13.93 5.78
C LEU A 672 28.18 -15.28 5.19
N SER A 673 27.44 -16.37 5.44
CA SER A 673 27.86 -17.72 5.05
C SER A 673 27.68 -17.98 3.55
N PRO A 674 28.75 -18.31 2.79
CA PRO A 674 28.62 -18.73 1.40
C PRO A 674 28.06 -20.16 1.28
N SER A 675 28.13 -20.97 2.34
CA SER A 675 27.60 -22.33 2.37
C SER A 675 26.10 -22.32 2.70
N THR A 676 25.27 -22.78 1.75
CA THR A 676 23.82 -22.98 1.93
C THR A 676 23.52 -23.90 3.11
N THR A 677 24.24 -25.02 3.24
CA THR A 677 24.01 -25.98 4.33
C THR A 677 24.30 -25.39 5.71
N LEU A 678 25.40 -24.65 5.84
CA LEU A 678 25.74 -23.98 7.10
C LEU A 678 24.72 -22.87 7.42
N ARG A 679 24.43 -22.01 6.44
CA ARG A 679 23.42 -20.94 6.57
C ARG A 679 22.09 -21.50 7.06
N ASN A 680 21.55 -22.52 6.39
CA ASN A 680 20.26 -23.12 6.74
C ASN A 680 20.29 -23.81 8.12
N THR A 681 21.44 -24.26 8.59
CA THR A 681 21.60 -24.79 9.95
C THR A 681 21.55 -23.68 10.99
N LEU A 682 22.20 -22.54 10.72
CA LEU A 682 22.19 -21.37 11.59
C LEU A 682 20.78 -20.73 11.67
N LEU A 683 20.10 -20.58 10.53
CA LEU A 683 18.73 -20.05 10.46
C LEU A 683 17.74 -20.90 11.27
N ARG A 684 17.85 -22.23 11.23
CA ARG A 684 17.01 -23.11 12.08
C ARG A 684 17.24 -22.90 13.57
N LYS A 685 18.49 -22.66 13.98
CA LYS A 685 18.81 -22.35 15.39
C LYS A 685 18.24 -20.99 15.80
N ALA A 686 18.36 -19.98 14.95
CA ALA A 686 17.79 -18.66 15.19
C ALA A 686 16.27 -18.74 15.34
N LYS A 687 15.59 -19.41 14.41
CA LYS A 687 14.12 -19.62 14.46
C LYS A 687 13.67 -20.31 15.74
N ALA A 688 14.37 -21.36 16.19
CA ALA A 688 14.06 -22.03 17.45
C ALA A 688 14.13 -21.07 18.66
N LEU A 689 15.20 -20.26 18.73
CA LEU A 689 15.36 -19.26 19.80
C LEU A 689 14.29 -18.16 19.75
N LYS A 690 13.86 -17.74 18.56
CA LYS A 690 12.79 -16.76 18.40
C LYS A 690 11.43 -17.30 18.85
N LEU A 691 11.15 -18.58 18.58
CA LEU A 691 9.95 -19.25 19.09
C LEU A 691 9.98 -19.41 20.63
N GLU A 692 11.15 -19.66 21.22
CA GLU A 692 11.32 -19.65 22.67
C GLU A 692 11.10 -18.23 23.25
N ALA A 693 11.58 -17.18 22.58
CA ALA A 693 11.36 -15.79 22.98
C ALA A 693 9.87 -15.41 22.96
N ASP A 694 9.15 -15.78 21.90
CA ASP A 694 7.69 -15.58 21.77
C ASP A 694 6.94 -16.21 22.97
N ALA A 695 7.25 -17.47 23.28
CA ALA A 695 6.61 -18.22 24.36
C ALA A 695 6.92 -17.66 25.77
N LEU A 696 8.02 -16.93 25.94
CA LEU A 696 8.34 -16.24 27.19
C LEU A 696 7.46 -15.00 27.40
N MET A 697 7.06 -14.32 26.31
CA MET A 697 6.32 -13.07 26.39
C MET A 697 4.80 -13.27 26.50
N VAL A 698 4.25 -14.27 25.81
CA VAL A 698 2.79 -14.42 25.70
C VAL A 698 2.32 -15.87 25.63
N THR A 699 1.16 -16.12 26.22
CA THR A 699 0.39 -17.35 26.04
C THR A 699 -0.87 -17.06 25.23
N ARG A 700 -1.22 -17.96 24.31
CA ARG A 700 -2.37 -17.81 23.41
C ARG A 700 -3.37 -18.93 23.68
N ALA A 701 -4.62 -18.58 23.99
CA ALA A 701 -5.71 -19.55 24.09
C ALA A 701 -6.06 -20.08 22.68
N PRO A 702 -6.50 -21.35 22.58
CA PRO A 702 -6.88 -21.96 21.30
C PRO A 702 -8.01 -21.21 20.57
#